data_AF-A0A1M6LGE7-F1
#
_entry.id   AF-A0A1M6LGE7-F1
#
_cell.length_a   1.000
_cell.length_b   1.000
_cell.length_c   1.000
_cell.angle_alpha   90.00
_cell.angle_beta   90.00
_cell.angle_gamma   90.00
#
_symmetry.space_group_name_H-M   'P 1'
#
loop_
_entity.id
_entity.type
_entity.pdbx_description
1 polymer ?
#
loop_
_entity_poly.entity_id
_entity_poly.type
_entity_poly.pdbx_seq_one_letter_code
_entity_poly.pdbx_strand_id
1 'polypeptide(L)'
;MIAKLRLVFTITIVFLSFSGMAQTAYWKNTEFNNKAKQFTKQQLRVNKGTAFTLNQQQFLQALSENKTSKIIYFPDETGKLVPFLVEDSHLFSEELALKYPSIKSYKGIALHDATTQIRFSVSPKGIQSTMSTSGENGALFMQKSADDTYVLYRRTEQDERDIDFVCKTMPEVKNYSQNLTAKLVDDQTLRKFRVAISASGEYTEFHGGTKADALAAINATLTRINAVFERDLAITLELIVNTDLVIYTDPETDPYTGSLSSQVQNTLTSVIGEANYDIGHLFNQQDNTLDGNSGFIGAVCTDSRKGSGYTTLSSPVGDAFDIDLVAHEMGHQFGANHSFSHISEGTTVQVEPASGTTIMGYAGITGNNNVASNSDDYFHYVSIVQIRDYLETVSCGVTDVITNNPPTISPLTDYIIPKGTPFVLTGSATDVDVANVLSYTWEQIDNGIVTQATFGPDNPAGANFRSLPPKLTPERYFPSLNRILSGELTQTVPTSGSAWETLSTVGRDMNFSLTVRDNALNGGQSDSDEMTVSVVNEAGPFLISSQAAEESFEAGSVQTITWDVANTDISPINAETVSIFLSTDRGITFPVLLVENTLNDGSQTIIIPNIPTSTGRIMIKADDNIFFAVNDVNFSITPSEIVLNFEEVVFDICKPDDLSVDFTYETDLGFDEESAFSVLDLPIGVTATFTPSVADADDTLVTIDFEGISTVDPGIYPIRVLATADTVTKEITLQLRIYDDNFEEVILISPVDSFENASTDVLLEWKTSVGNTQYDIEISDDTAFTNIIESITVNGGSFSPTLLDNNSTYFWRVKPRNDCGEGVFSAPFSFSTVQFNCATKSATGMPIAISSSGTPVITSKIVFFEDLPVADINVILDIEHTFLADLVVSLTSPAGTTVTLVSSSCGDARNINATFDDDSPAFTCSVNPGISGSVKPLGSLSSFNGESILGEWTLEIKDNAPSDGGSLNSFVLEACVEGDFRPDADNDGVFDDGDDLCLGTPAGQEVDASGCAIYRFPVENFIISLASETCRDNNDGSLSIVPKLALDYQVVVSGNGLNLTQNFSNAFNLANLGSGTYTLCVTGTDGVIAYQEYCVEVQITEPSALNVTSKIAADGSQITLEMNGGLFYTIELNGVAIQTEESTVVLDLDKGLNTLKVFTDIPCQGVYEEQIRFYIKPVVYPNPVKDIVQVYLGTQQEEVTVRVFSADGRYISSNSILPLNGIISLDLSSLSTGIYYLKYEGITINGTSKVIKE
;
A
#
# COMPACT_ATOMS: atom_id res chain seq x y z
N MET A 1 -38.38 78.45 -4.57
CA MET A 1 -37.22 78.30 -3.66
C MET A 1 -37.36 77.14 -2.65
N ILE A 2 -38.57 76.68 -2.30
CA ILE A 2 -38.77 75.62 -1.30
C ILE A 2 -38.41 74.20 -1.78
N ALA A 3 -38.55 73.90 -3.09
CA ALA A 3 -38.22 72.57 -3.64
C ALA A 3 -36.70 72.27 -3.69
N LYS A 4 -35.84 73.29 -3.81
CA LYS A 4 -34.37 73.11 -3.83
C LYS A 4 -33.79 72.89 -2.43
N LEU A 5 -34.46 73.35 -1.37
CA LEU A 5 -33.99 73.17 0.00
C LEU A 5 -34.25 71.76 0.53
N ARG A 6 -35.35 71.11 0.11
CA ARG A 6 -35.66 69.72 0.47
C ARG A 6 -34.68 68.74 -0.18
N LEU A 7 -34.37 68.91 -1.47
CA LEU A 7 -33.42 68.04 -2.17
C LEU A 7 -32.00 68.12 -1.56
N VAL A 8 -31.56 69.32 -1.18
CA VAL A 8 -30.27 69.51 -0.49
C VAL A 8 -30.31 68.87 0.90
N PHE A 9 -31.38 69.04 1.69
CA PHE A 9 -31.48 68.38 3.00
C PHE A 9 -31.56 66.85 2.89
N THR A 10 -32.25 66.29 1.91
CA THR A 10 -32.33 64.82 1.72
C THR A 10 -31.00 64.26 1.23
N ILE A 11 -30.32 64.92 0.29
CA ILE A 11 -28.97 64.51 -0.15
C ILE A 11 -27.98 64.65 1.01
N THR A 12 -28.05 65.72 1.80
CA THR A 12 -27.15 65.90 2.96
C THR A 12 -27.46 64.91 4.08
N ILE A 13 -28.73 64.55 4.32
CA ILE A 13 -29.12 63.49 5.27
C ILE A 13 -28.68 62.12 4.76
N VAL A 14 -28.81 61.83 3.46
CA VAL A 14 -28.31 60.59 2.84
C VAL A 14 -26.79 60.52 2.93
N PHE A 15 -26.06 61.60 2.63
CA PHE A 15 -24.61 61.67 2.80
C PHE A 15 -24.18 61.68 4.28
N LEU A 16 -25.00 62.20 5.21
CA LEU A 16 -24.78 62.11 6.66
C LEU A 16 -25.08 60.70 7.20
N SER A 17 -26.01 59.95 6.61
CA SER A 17 -26.21 58.52 6.92
C SER A 17 -25.14 57.63 6.28
N PHE A 18 -24.55 58.01 5.15
CA PHE A 18 -23.38 57.33 4.59
C PHE A 18 -22.06 57.71 5.29
N SER A 19 -21.94 58.92 5.85
CA SER A 19 -20.77 59.33 6.66
C SER A 19 -20.89 59.00 8.15
N GLY A 20 -22.10 58.67 8.63
CA GLY A 20 -22.35 58.13 9.97
C GLY A 20 -22.00 56.64 10.13
N MET A 21 -21.73 55.92 9.04
CA MET A 21 -21.23 54.53 9.07
C MET A 21 -19.75 54.40 8.71
N ALA A 22 -19.04 55.52 8.56
CA ALA A 22 -17.62 55.55 8.20
C ALA A 22 -16.76 56.05 9.37
N GLN A 23 -16.77 55.34 10.49
CA GLN A 23 -15.76 55.49 11.55
C GLN A 23 -15.80 54.28 12.48
N THR A 24 -14.66 53.58 12.60
CA THR A 24 -14.14 52.75 13.72
C THR A 24 -13.48 51.41 13.34
N ALA A 25 -12.83 51.29 12.18
CA ALA A 25 -11.94 50.14 11.94
C ALA A 25 -10.49 50.50 12.35
N TYR A 26 -10.02 49.94 13.47
CA TYR A 26 -8.62 50.06 13.90
C TYR A 26 -7.66 49.12 13.15
N TRP A 27 -8.19 48.16 12.39
CA TRP A 27 -7.42 47.34 11.44
C TRP A 27 -7.45 47.95 10.04
N LYS A 28 -6.33 47.89 9.33
CA LYS A 28 -6.24 48.28 7.91
C LYS A 28 -5.36 47.31 7.13
N ASN A 29 -5.85 46.84 6.00
CA ASN A 29 -5.08 46.03 5.05
C ASN A 29 -3.86 46.82 4.56
N THR A 30 -2.73 46.15 4.43
CA THR A 30 -1.49 46.69 3.89
C THR A 30 -0.80 45.64 3.02
N GLU A 31 0.24 46.03 2.29
CA GLU A 31 1.15 45.08 1.63
C GLU A 31 2.29 44.69 2.55
N PHE A 32 2.82 43.48 2.36
CA PHE A 32 4.06 43.08 3.02
C PHE A 32 5.24 43.92 2.51
N ASN A 33 5.91 44.62 3.43
CA ASN A 33 7.21 45.20 3.14
C ASN A 33 8.33 44.12 3.22
N ASN A 34 9.56 44.46 2.84
CA ASN A 34 10.67 43.50 2.80
C ASN A 34 11.00 42.85 4.16
N LYS A 35 10.84 43.57 5.28
CA LYS A 35 11.10 43.03 6.62
C LYS A 35 9.99 42.08 7.07
N ALA A 36 8.73 42.44 6.86
CA ALA A 36 7.60 41.55 7.10
C ALA A 36 7.69 40.26 6.26
N LYS A 37 8.14 40.36 4.99
CA LYS A 37 8.43 39.17 4.15
C LYS A 37 9.54 38.29 4.73
N GLN A 38 10.63 38.91 5.22
CA GLN A 38 11.71 38.17 5.88
C GLN A 38 11.24 37.48 7.15
N PHE A 39 10.51 38.19 8.02
CA PHE A 39 9.94 37.63 9.24
C PHE A 39 9.02 36.43 8.95
N THR A 40 8.09 36.59 8.00
CA THR A 40 7.14 35.54 7.61
C THR A 40 7.87 34.30 7.10
N LYS A 41 8.92 34.45 6.29
CA LYS A 41 9.68 33.30 5.76
C LYS A 41 10.70 32.69 6.73
N GLN A 42 11.40 33.51 7.50
CA GLN A 42 12.56 33.07 8.29
C GLN A 42 12.19 32.69 9.72
N GLN A 43 11.27 33.43 10.35
CA GLN A 43 10.88 33.18 11.74
C GLN A 43 9.59 32.37 11.81
N LEU A 44 8.61 32.67 10.93
CA LEU A 44 7.34 31.92 10.93
C LEU A 44 7.35 30.71 10.00
N ARG A 45 8.23 30.70 8.99
CA ARG A 45 8.25 29.69 7.91
C ARG A 45 6.89 29.55 7.23
N VAL A 46 6.23 30.67 6.96
CA VAL A 46 4.92 30.70 6.31
C VAL A 46 5.08 31.15 4.85
N ASN A 47 4.42 30.44 3.94
CA ASN A 47 4.49 30.76 2.51
C ASN A 47 3.38 31.71 2.02
N LYS A 48 2.20 31.63 2.62
CA LYS A 48 1.06 32.50 2.29
C LYS A 48 0.51 33.18 3.54
N GLY A 49 0.20 34.47 3.41
CA GLY A 49 -0.45 35.24 4.47
C GLY A 49 -0.96 36.58 3.96
N THR A 50 -1.66 37.31 4.81
CA THR A 50 -2.15 38.66 4.56
C THR A 50 -1.59 39.62 5.61
N ALA A 51 -1.39 40.87 5.22
CA ALA A 51 -0.74 41.87 6.05
C ALA A 51 -1.71 42.97 6.49
N PHE A 52 -1.66 43.33 7.78
CA PHE A 52 -2.49 44.37 8.38
C PHE A 52 -1.65 45.35 9.19
N THR A 53 -2.21 46.53 9.42
CA THR A 53 -1.73 47.50 10.43
C THR A 53 -2.81 47.75 11.46
N LEU A 54 -2.39 47.98 12.70
CA LEU A 54 -3.28 48.18 13.84
C LEU A 54 -3.12 49.60 14.42
N ASN A 55 -4.22 50.32 14.57
CA ASN A 55 -4.28 51.46 15.48
C ASN A 55 -4.51 50.96 16.92
N GLN A 56 -3.41 50.62 17.59
CA GLN A 56 -3.44 50.00 18.91
C GLN A 56 -4.15 50.86 19.97
N GLN A 57 -4.04 52.19 19.89
CA GLN A 57 -4.72 53.08 20.83
C GLN A 57 -6.25 53.00 20.69
N GLN A 58 -6.76 52.98 19.45
CA GLN A 58 -8.20 52.83 19.20
C GLN A 58 -8.69 51.42 19.59
N PHE A 59 -7.90 50.39 19.35
CA PHE A 59 -8.21 49.02 19.78
C PHE A 59 -8.34 48.93 21.31
N LEU A 60 -7.34 49.42 22.04
CA LEU A 60 -7.34 49.41 23.51
C LEU A 60 -8.48 50.27 24.10
N GLN A 61 -8.84 51.36 23.42
CA GLN A 61 -9.99 52.17 23.81
C GLN A 61 -11.30 51.38 23.65
N ALA A 62 -11.49 50.68 22.53
CA ALA A 62 -12.66 49.83 22.32
C ALA A 62 -12.76 48.71 23.38
N LEU A 63 -11.63 48.13 23.78
CA LEU A 63 -11.56 47.06 24.77
C LEU A 63 -11.79 47.52 26.23
N SER A 64 -11.59 48.82 26.50
CA SER A 64 -11.76 49.44 27.81
C SER A 64 -13.09 50.18 27.99
N GLU A 65 -13.95 50.23 26.97
CA GLU A 65 -15.29 50.80 27.11
C GLU A 65 -16.10 50.04 28.17
N ASN A 66 -16.67 50.79 29.12
CA ASN A 66 -17.40 50.25 30.26
C ASN A 66 -18.84 49.90 29.84
N LYS A 67 -18.98 48.95 28.93
CA LYS A 67 -20.25 48.36 28.47
C LYS A 67 -20.38 46.94 29.03
N THR A 68 -21.62 46.51 29.26
CA THR A 68 -21.96 45.17 29.79
C THR A 68 -21.56 44.01 28.86
N SER A 69 -21.33 44.30 27.58
CA SER A 69 -20.80 43.36 26.58
C SER A 69 -19.78 44.09 25.69
N LYS A 70 -18.60 43.50 25.49
CA LYS A 70 -17.50 44.09 24.69
C LYS A 70 -17.48 43.46 23.31
N ILE A 71 -17.65 44.28 22.29
CA ILE A 71 -17.60 43.84 20.88
C ILE A 71 -16.28 44.30 20.28
N ILE A 72 -15.48 43.35 19.80
CA ILE A 72 -14.17 43.60 19.20
C ILE A 72 -14.12 42.94 17.81
N TYR A 73 -13.60 43.68 16.85
CA TYR A 73 -13.46 43.28 15.45
C TYR A 73 -12.06 42.75 15.15
N PHE A 74 -11.99 41.66 14.40
CA PHE A 74 -10.76 41.08 13.83
C PHE A 74 -10.94 40.78 12.35
N PRO A 75 -9.90 40.93 11.50
CA PRO A 75 -9.99 40.55 10.10
C PRO A 75 -9.98 39.02 9.95
N ASP A 76 -10.80 38.51 9.03
CA ASP A 76 -10.67 37.15 8.48
C ASP A 76 -9.63 37.11 7.34
N GLU A 77 -9.45 35.94 6.72
CA GLU A 77 -8.50 35.73 5.61
C GLU A 77 -8.80 36.60 4.37
N THR A 78 -10.06 37.01 4.18
CA THR A 78 -10.47 37.92 3.10
C THR A 78 -10.25 39.40 3.46
N GLY A 79 -9.90 39.68 4.71
CA GLY A 79 -9.75 41.02 5.28
C GLY A 79 -11.07 41.65 5.73
N LYS A 80 -12.17 40.88 5.75
CA LYS A 80 -13.46 41.34 6.30
C LYS A 80 -13.40 41.29 7.82
N LEU A 81 -13.94 42.32 8.46
CA LEU A 81 -13.95 42.43 9.92
C LEU A 81 -15.10 41.63 10.53
N VAL A 82 -14.76 40.62 11.33
CA VAL A 82 -15.70 39.76 12.08
C VAL A 82 -15.86 40.32 13.50
N PRO A 83 -17.10 40.57 13.97
CA PRO A 83 -17.37 41.04 15.32
C PRO A 83 -17.45 39.90 16.34
N PHE A 84 -16.67 40.01 17.42
CA PHE A 84 -16.63 39.05 18.52
C PHE A 84 -17.15 39.66 19.81
N LEU A 85 -18.00 38.92 20.52
CA LEU A 85 -18.32 39.18 21.92
C LEU A 85 -17.20 38.59 22.78
N VAL A 86 -16.46 39.45 23.50
CA VAL A 86 -15.24 39.04 24.20
C VAL A 86 -15.29 39.26 25.71
N GLU A 87 -14.61 38.40 26.45
CA GLU A 87 -14.39 38.49 27.89
C GLU A 87 -12.91 38.26 28.25
N ASP A 88 -12.51 38.73 29.43
CA ASP A 88 -11.16 38.52 29.95
C ASP A 88 -11.02 37.02 30.30
N SER A 89 -10.01 36.34 29.77
CA SER A 89 -9.82 34.91 30.04
C SER A 89 -9.14 34.63 31.37
N HIS A 90 -8.72 35.67 32.11
CA HIS A 90 -8.15 35.54 33.45
C HIS A 90 -6.93 34.60 33.52
N LEU A 91 -6.06 34.62 32.50
CA LEU A 91 -4.84 33.78 32.46
C LEU A 91 -3.86 34.11 33.60
N PHE A 92 -3.84 35.35 34.07
CA PHE A 92 -3.01 35.75 35.21
C PHE A 92 -3.80 35.59 36.49
N SER A 93 -3.17 35.03 37.52
CA SER A 93 -3.64 35.23 38.89
C SER A 93 -3.88 36.72 39.19
N GLU A 94 -4.86 37.01 40.04
CA GLU A 94 -5.32 38.38 40.29
C GLU A 94 -4.17 39.32 40.72
N GLU A 95 -3.25 38.85 41.56
CA GLU A 95 -2.11 39.64 42.01
C GLU A 95 -1.07 39.90 40.90
N LEU A 96 -0.82 38.93 40.01
CA LEU A 96 0.07 39.13 38.86
C LEU A 96 -0.54 40.13 37.86
N ALA A 97 -1.85 40.04 37.63
CA ALA A 97 -2.58 40.98 36.78
C ALA A 97 -2.50 42.42 37.29
N LEU A 98 -2.52 42.63 38.62
CA LEU A 98 -2.31 43.95 39.23
C LEU A 98 -0.89 44.48 39.05
N LYS A 99 0.12 43.59 39.02
CA LYS A 99 1.53 43.93 38.82
C LYS A 99 1.84 44.28 37.36
N TYR A 100 1.17 43.62 36.41
CA TYR A 100 1.34 43.84 34.97
C TYR A 100 0.00 44.13 34.25
N PRO A 101 -0.69 45.24 34.58
CA PRO A 101 -2.06 45.49 34.12
C PRO A 101 -2.21 45.74 32.62
N SER A 102 -1.09 45.97 31.92
CA SER A 102 -1.04 46.16 30.48
C SER A 102 -0.93 44.85 29.69
N ILE A 103 -0.75 43.70 30.35
CA ILE A 103 -0.68 42.38 29.74
C ILE A 103 -1.95 41.62 30.11
N LYS A 104 -2.72 41.20 29.09
CA LYS A 104 -4.01 40.54 29.27
C LYS A 104 -4.25 39.47 28.21
N SER A 105 -5.20 38.59 28.47
CA SER A 105 -5.70 37.59 27.55
C SER A 105 -7.22 37.66 27.50
N TYR A 106 -7.79 37.33 26.34
CA TYR A 106 -9.21 37.39 26.09
C TYR A 106 -9.66 36.20 25.27
N LYS A 107 -10.93 35.84 25.44
CA LYS A 107 -11.62 34.86 24.62
C LYS A 107 -12.98 35.39 24.18
N GLY A 108 -13.53 34.85 23.10
CA GLY A 108 -14.82 35.28 22.60
C GLY A 108 -15.40 34.43 21.49
N ILE A 109 -16.67 34.69 21.18
CA ILE A 109 -17.45 34.03 20.14
C ILE A 109 -17.96 35.06 19.13
N ALA A 110 -18.02 34.72 17.85
CA ALA A 110 -18.52 35.64 16.83
C ALA A 110 -20.03 35.87 16.98
N LEU A 111 -20.49 37.12 16.82
CA LEU A 111 -21.88 37.50 17.08
C LEU A 111 -22.90 36.94 16.08
N HIS A 112 -22.44 36.58 14.89
CA HIS A 112 -23.29 36.13 13.78
C HIS A 112 -22.89 34.75 13.26
N ASP A 113 -22.04 34.06 14.02
CA ASP A 113 -21.53 32.74 13.69
C ASP A 113 -21.01 32.06 14.96
N ALA A 114 -21.81 31.16 15.54
CA ALA A 114 -21.43 30.45 16.76
C ALA A 114 -20.31 29.42 16.53
N THR A 115 -20.02 29.07 15.28
CA THR A 115 -18.93 28.14 14.93
C THR A 115 -17.56 28.78 15.07
N THR A 116 -17.48 30.12 15.03
CA THR A 116 -16.21 30.85 15.05
C THR A 116 -15.92 31.44 16.43
N GLN A 117 -14.78 31.07 16.99
CA GLN A 117 -14.26 31.56 18.26
C GLN A 117 -12.92 32.25 18.07
N ILE A 118 -12.58 33.14 19.02
CA ILE A 118 -11.30 33.84 19.05
C ILE A 118 -10.65 33.79 20.42
N ARG A 119 -9.33 33.65 20.42
CA ARG A 119 -8.46 33.82 21.58
C ARG A 119 -7.41 34.86 21.22
N PHE A 120 -7.15 35.83 22.09
CA PHE A 120 -6.12 36.82 21.82
C PHE A 120 -5.48 37.39 23.06
N SER A 121 -4.18 37.66 22.94
CA SER A 121 -3.37 38.30 23.96
C SER A 121 -3.13 39.77 23.60
N VAL A 122 -3.05 40.62 24.61
CA VAL A 122 -2.80 42.06 24.45
C VAL A 122 -1.65 42.45 25.37
N SER A 123 -0.66 43.14 24.81
CA SER A 123 0.48 43.68 25.55
C SER A 123 0.99 44.99 24.94
N PRO A 124 1.94 45.70 25.60
CA PRO A 124 2.61 46.84 24.97
C PRO A 124 3.35 46.49 23.66
N LYS A 125 3.74 45.23 23.46
CA LYS A 125 4.41 44.78 22.23
C LYS A 125 3.44 44.64 21.06
N GLY A 126 2.17 44.35 21.31
CA GLY A 126 1.16 44.19 20.28
C GLY A 126 0.04 43.25 20.69
N ILE A 127 -0.51 42.56 19.69
CA ILE A 127 -1.61 41.59 19.84
C ILE A 127 -1.18 40.32 19.14
N GLN A 128 -1.49 39.17 19.73
CA GLN A 128 -1.49 37.90 19.02
C GLN A 128 -2.88 37.29 19.16
N SER A 129 -3.42 36.76 18.08
CA SER A 129 -4.77 36.20 18.08
C SER A 129 -4.86 34.94 17.25
N THR A 130 -5.72 34.05 17.69
CA THR A 130 -6.11 32.85 16.96
C THR A 130 -7.62 32.85 16.81
N MET A 131 -8.08 32.67 15.57
CA MET A 131 -9.47 32.46 15.24
C MET A 131 -9.63 31.00 14.79
N SER A 132 -10.54 30.28 15.46
CA SER A 132 -10.83 28.87 15.20
C SER A 132 -12.30 28.75 14.82
N THR A 133 -12.58 28.08 13.70
CA THR A 133 -13.92 27.86 13.18
C THR A 133 -14.21 26.37 13.16
N SER A 134 -15.23 25.92 13.91
CA SER A 134 -15.61 24.51 13.96
C SER A 134 -15.92 23.99 12.54
N GLY A 135 -15.26 22.89 12.14
CA GLY A 135 -15.40 22.28 10.82
C GLY A 135 -14.37 22.73 9.76
N GLU A 136 -13.69 23.85 9.98
CA GLU A 136 -12.59 24.28 9.12
C GLU A 136 -11.27 23.61 9.51
N ASN A 137 -10.41 23.38 8.52
CA ASN A 137 -9.06 22.89 8.79
C ASN A 137 -8.11 24.06 9.10
N GLY A 138 -7.45 23.99 10.26
CA GLY A 138 -6.39 24.90 10.68
C GLY A 138 -6.88 26.28 11.11
N ALA A 139 -6.50 26.69 12.31
CA ALA A 139 -6.82 28.02 12.83
C ALA A 139 -6.11 29.16 12.07
N LEU A 140 -6.75 30.33 12.05
CA LEU A 140 -6.17 31.58 11.54
C LEU A 140 -5.39 32.26 12.67
N PHE A 141 -4.07 32.35 12.49
CA PHE A 141 -3.15 32.95 13.45
C PHE A 141 -2.70 34.33 12.99
N MET A 142 -2.72 35.30 13.89
CA MET A 142 -2.23 36.65 13.62
C MET A 142 -1.20 37.06 14.66
N GLN A 143 -0.09 37.60 14.18
CA GLN A 143 0.96 38.14 15.03
C GLN A 143 1.71 39.30 14.39
N LYS A 144 2.32 40.12 15.25
CA LYS A 144 3.06 41.31 14.85
C LYS A 144 4.50 40.96 14.44
N SER A 145 4.96 41.47 13.30
CA SER A 145 6.36 41.44 12.86
C SER A 145 7.17 42.60 13.46
N ALA A 146 8.50 42.55 13.26
CA ALA A 146 9.46 43.52 13.81
C ALA A 146 9.31 44.98 13.31
N ASP A 147 8.35 45.29 12.45
CA ASP A 147 8.14 46.59 11.81
C ASP A 147 6.71 47.15 11.99
N ASP A 148 6.00 46.68 13.01
CA ASP A 148 4.62 47.04 13.32
C ASP A 148 3.56 46.57 12.29
N THR A 149 3.94 45.71 11.34
CA THR A 149 2.99 44.98 10.48
C THR A 149 2.47 43.75 11.21
N TYR A 150 1.20 43.39 11.00
CA TYR A 150 0.60 42.16 11.48
C TYR A 150 0.47 41.17 10.33
N VAL A 151 0.93 39.95 10.55
CA VAL A 151 0.86 38.84 9.60
C VAL A 151 -0.26 37.92 10.06
N LEU A 152 -1.28 37.77 9.21
CA LEU A 152 -2.37 36.80 9.37
C LEU A 152 -2.12 35.64 8.41
N TYR A 153 -2.14 34.42 8.91
CA TYR A 153 -1.94 33.21 8.12
C TYR A 153 -2.71 32.04 8.70
N ARG A 154 -3.01 31.04 7.87
CA ARG A 154 -3.60 29.78 8.32
C ARG A 154 -2.47 28.83 8.70
N ARG A 155 -2.68 28.07 9.77
CA ARG A 155 -1.71 27.07 10.25
C ARG A 155 -1.23 26.11 9.15
N THR A 156 -2.14 25.69 8.26
CA THR A 156 -1.85 24.79 7.13
C THR A 156 -0.93 25.37 6.05
N GLU A 157 -0.60 26.67 6.10
CA GLU A 157 0.28 27.35 5.13
C GLU A 157 1.74 27.48 5.64
N GLN A 158 2.06 26.77 6.73
CA GLN A 158 3.36 26.75 7.36
C GLN A 158 4.21 25.60 6.80
N ASP A 159 5.47 25.90 6.46
CA ASP A 159 6.37 24.97 5.79
C ASP A 159 6.99 23.95 6.76
N GLU A 160 7.38 22.80 6.20
CA GLU A 160 8.15 21.76 6.89
C GLU A 160 9.44 22.30 7.52
N ARG A 161 9.78 21.72 8.68
CA ARG A 161 11.00 22.06 9.39
C ARG A 161 12.14 21.15 8.94
N ASP A 162 13.08 21.75 8.23
CA ASP A 162 14.34 21.12 7.76
C ASP A 162 15.36 20.82 8.91
N ILE A 163 14.88 20.61 10.14
CA ILE A 163 15.69 20.38 11.35
C ILE A 163 15.04 19.26 12.15
N ASP A 164 15.81 18.25 12.53
CA ASP A 164 15.33 17.14 13.38
C ASP A 164 14.90 17.69 14.75
N PHE A 165 13.60 17.66 15.05
CA PHE A 165 13.15 17.83 16.43
C PHE A 165 13.54 16.59 17.21
N VAL A 166 14.17 16.81 18.36
CA VAL A 166 14.51 15.73 19.29
C VAL A 166 13.69 15.93 20.54
N CYS A 167 12.52 15.28 20.61
CA CYS A 167 11.86 15.05 21.89
C CYS A 167 12.71 14.07 22.69
N LYS A 168 13.11 14.45 23.90
CA LYS A 168 13.90 13.62 24.81
C LYS A 168 13.05 13.01 25.92
N THR A 169 11.73 13.16 25.85
CA THR A 169 10.79 12.51 26.77
C THR A 169 10.90 11.00 26.57
N MET A 170 11.14 10.25 27.65
CA MET A 170 11.11 8.79 27.59
C MET A 170 9.66 8.31 27.68
N PRO A 171 9.23 7.36 26.83
CA PRO A 171 7.88 6.80 26.89
C PRO A 171 7.65 6.07 28.21
N GLU A 172 6.40 6.05 28.68
CA GLU A 172 6.00 5.34 29.89
C GLU A 172 4.91 4.31 29.56
N VAL A 173 5.25 3.03 29.73
CA VAL A 173 4.31 1.92 29.60
C VAL A 173 3.48 1.84 30.89
N LYS A 174 2.24 2.35 30.83
CA LYS A 174 1.23 2.19 31.88
C LYS A 174 0.08 1.34 31.34
N ASN A 175 -0.38 0.37 32.13
CA ASN A 175 -1.59 -0.38 31.84
C ASN A 175 -2.81 0.53 32.04
N TYR A 176 -3.23 1.24 30.99
CA TYR A 176 -4.50 1.97 30.99
C TYR A 176 -5.66 0.96 30.84
N SER A 177 -6.82 1.28 31.40
CA SER A 177 -7.97 0.36 31.33
C SER A 177 -8.49 0.29 29.90
N GLN A 178 -8.44 -0.90 29.28
CA GLN A 178 -9.10 -1.21 28.01
C GLN A 178 -10.63 -1.35 28.15
N ASN A 179 -11.27 -0.56 29.03
CA ASN A 179 -12.72 -0.62 29.16
C ASN A 179 -13.36 0.11 27.97
N LEU A 180 -14.07 -0.67 27.15
CA LEU A 180 -14.78 -0.38 25.89
C LEU A 180 -15.94 0.64 26.02
N THR A 181 -15.78 1.72 26.78
CA THR A 181 -16.67 2.92 26.79
C THR A 181 -15.99 3.98 27.65
N ALA A 182 -14.86 4.49 27.16
CA ALA A 182 -14.07 5.46 27.88
C ALA A 182 -14.72 6.86 27.78
N LYS A 183 -15.63 7.19 28.71
CA LYS A 183 -16.20 8.54 28.88
C LYS A 183 -15.10 9.61 28.82
N LEU A 184 -15.09 10.49 27.81
CA LEU A 184 -14.00 11.44 27.60
C LEU A 184 -13.98 12.57 28.64
N VAL A 185 -14.60 13.71 28.33
CA VAL A 185 -14.64 14.88 29.20
C VAL A 185 -16.11 15.23 29.37
N ASP A 186 -16.78 14.45 30.22
CA ASP A 186 -18.24 14.45 30.37
C ASP A 186 -18.71 14.79 31.80
N ASP A 187 -17.80 15.21 32.67
CA ASP A 187 -18.03 15.38 34.10
C ASP A 187 -18.44 16.81 34.51
N GLN A 188 -18.73 17.67 33.53
CA GLN A 188 -19.15 19.06 33.72
C GLN A 188 -18.18 19.86 34.60
N THR A 189 -16.88 19.57 34.48
CA THR A 189 -15.86 20.18 35.33
C THR A 189 -14.72 20.79 34.52
N LEU A 190 -14.56 22.11 34.64
CA LEU A 190 -13.39 22.83 34.17
C LEU A 190 -12.28 22.76 35.22
N ARG A 191 -11.13 22.20 34.87
CA ARG A 191 -9.98 22.02 35.75
C ARG A 191 -8.97 23.14 35.54
N LYS A 192 -8.75 23.96 36.56
CA LYS A 192 -7.78 25.06 36.56
C LYS A 192 -6.48 24.64 37.23
N PHE A 193 -5.39 24.62 36.48
CA PHE A 193 -4.05 24.32 36.99
C PHE A 193 -3.17 25.57 37.05
N ARG A 194 -2.52 25.77 38.19
CA ARG A 194 -1.56 26.87 38.37
C ARG A 194 -0.25 26.51 37.68
N VAL A 195 0.13 27.27 36.67
CA VAL A 195 1.34 27.04 35.88
C VAL A 195 2.45 28.03 36.26
N ALA A 196 3.65 27.50 36.46
CA ALA A 196 4.89 28.26 36.65
C ALA A 196 5.76 28.15 35.39
N ILE A 197 5.80 29.22 34.59
CA ILE A 197 6.68 29.27 33.41
C ILE A 197 7.97 29.99 33.77
N SER A 198 9.08 29.27 33.71
CA SER A 198 10.41 29.84 33.78
C SER A 198 10.89 30.27 32.39
N ALA A 199 11.70 31.31 32.31
CA ALA A 199 12.27 31.79 31.05
C ALA A 199 13.78 32.03 31.18
N SER A 200 14.55 31.46 30.25
CA SER A 200 16.00 31.66 30.21
C SER A 200 16.36 33.11 29.87
N GLY A 201 17.61 33.48 30.12
CA GLY A 201 18.18 34.77 29.74
C GLY A 201 18.10 35.00 28.23
N GLU A 202 18.38 33.97 27.43
CA GLU A 202 18.34 34.00 25.97
C GLU A 202 16.91 34.20 25.45
N TYR A 203 15.95 33.46 26.00
CA TYR A 203 14.53 33.63 25.66
C TYR A 203 14.07 35.06 25.96
N THR A 204 14.45 35.56 27.14
CA THR A 204 14.08 36.91 27.55
C THR A 204 14.74 37.97 26.67
N GLU A 205 16.02 37.81 26.31
CA GLU A 205 16.72 38.69 25.38
C GLU A 205 16.03 38.72 24.02
N PHE A 206 15.68 37.55 23.47
CA PHE A 206 14.98 37.41 22.19
C PHE A 206 13.67 38.23 22.15
N HIS A 207 12.87 38.20 23.22
CA HIS A 207 11.59 38.92 23.29
C HIS A 207 11.71 40.41 23.66
N GLY A 208 12.90 40.89 24.03
CA GLY A 208 13.17 42.32 24.28
C GLY A 208 14.03 42.64 25.51
N GLY A 209 14.53 41.62 26.21
CA GLY A 209 15.48 41.76 27.33
C GLY A 209 14.88 42.19 28.66
N THR A 210 13.55 42.26 28.77
CA THR A 210 12.88 42.64 30.02
C THR A 210 11.90 41.56 30.48
N LYS A 211 11.70 41.46 31.80
CA LYS A 211 10.72 40.52 32.37
C LYS A 211 9.30 40.73 31.83
N ALA A 212 8.90 41.99 31.61
CA ALA A 212 7.58 42.32 31.09
C ALA A 212 7.40 41.84 29.64
N ASP A 213 8.46 41.90 28.83
CA ASP A 213 8.44 41.47 27.44
C ASP A 213 8.39 39.94 27.32
N ALA A 214 9.21 39.23 28.10
CA ALA A 214 9.14 37.77 28.19
C ALA A 214 7.78 37.31 28.72
N LEU A 215 7.26 37.95 29.76
CA LEU A 215 5.93 37.64 30.32
C LEU A 215 4.80 37.88 29.31
N ALA A 216 4.93 38.90 28.44
CA ALA A 216 3.98 39.14 27.36
C ALA A 216 3.98 38.02 26.31
N ALA A 217 5.15 37.45 25.99
CA ALA A 217 5.27 36.31 25.10
C ALA A 217 4.70 35.03 25.73
N ILE A 218 5.04 34.74 26.99
CA ILE A 218 4.48 33.61 27.76
C ILE A 218 2.95 33.69 27.80
N ASN A 219 2.40 34.88 28.08
CA ASN A 219 0.95 35.13 28.10
C ASN A 219 0.31 34.78 26.76
N ALA A 220 0.97 35.08 25.65
CA ALA A 220 0.43 34.81 24.33
C ALA A 220 0.43 33.31 23.98
N THR A 221 1.53 32.61 24.24
CA THR A 221 1.62 31.15 24.06
C THR A 221 0.57 30.41 24.88
N LEU A 222 0.43 30.73 26.19
CA LEU A 222 -0.58 30.09 27.02
C LEU A 222 -2.01 30.47 26.64
N THR A 223 -2.24 31.67 26.09
CA THR A 223 -3.55 32.05 25.54
C THR A 223 -3.94 31.16 24.36
N ARG A 224 -2.98 30.80 23.51
CA ARG A 224 -3.19 29.86 22.41
C ARG A 224 -3.42 28.44 22.93
N ILE A 225 -2.60 27.95 23.85
CA ILE A 225 -2.70 26.59 24.39
C ILE A 225 -4.05 26.36 25.09
N ASN A 226 -4.50 27.31 25.93
CA ASN A 226 -5.79 27.21 26.60
C ASN A 226 -6.98 27.13 25.61
N ALA A 227 -6.83 27.58 24.35
CA ALA A 227 -7.86 27.41 23.34
C ALA A 227 -8.13 25.92 23.04
N VAL A 228 -7.06 25.12 22.96
CA VAL A 228 -7.13 23.69 22.66
C VAL A 228 -7.42 22.90 23.93
N PHE A 229 -6.75 23.23 25.03
CA PHE A 229 -6.88 22.51 26.31
C PHE A 229 -8.27 22.66 26.92
N GLU A 230 -8.91 23.84 26.80
CA GLU A 230 -10.28 24.02 27.26
C GLU A 230 -11.28 23.28 26.36
N ARG A 231 -11.01 23.15 25.05
CA ARG A 231 -11.90 22.48 24.09
C ARG A 231 -11.85 20.95 24.22
N ASP A 232 -10.65 20.37 24.23
CA ASP A 232 -10.48 18.91 24.16
C ASP A 232 -10.38 18.24 25.54
N LEU A 233 -9.93 18.97 26.58
CA LEU A 233 -9.58 18.38 27.88
C LEU A 233 -10.35 19.00 29.06
N ALA A 234 -11.14 20.06 28.84
CA ALA A 234 -11.67 20.93 29.90
C ALA A 234 -10.60 21.36 30.92
N ILE A 235 -9.40 21.70 30.44
CA ILE A 235 -8.28 22.19 31.24
C ILE A 235 -8.02 23.67 30.92
N THR A 236 -7.83 24.48 31.95
CA THR A 236 -7.33 25.85 31.81
C THR A 236 -6.05 26.05 32.65
N LEU A 237 -5.03 26.65 32.05
CA LEU A 237 -3.80 27.02 32.74
C LEU A 237 -3.90 28.45 33.26
N GLU A 238 -3.42 28.70 34.49
CA GLU A 238 -3.36 30.02 35.13
C GLU A 238 -1.93 30.32 35.61
N LEU A 239 -1.35 31.44 35.18
CA LEU A 239 -0.01 31.88 35.60
C LEU A 239 0.01 32.34 37.06
N ILE A 240 0.93 31.74 37.81
CA ILE A 240 1.12 32.02 39.24
C ILE A 240 1.61 33.45 39.51
N VAL A 241 1.28 33.93 40.71
CA VAL A 241 1.61 35.29 41.20
C VAL A 241 3.09 35.65 41.02
N ASN A 242 3.99 34.71 41.31
CA ASN A 242 5.43 34.93 41.37
C ASN A 242 6.18 34.48 40.11
N THR A 243 5.49 34.32 38.97
CA THR A 243 6.11 33.92 37.69
C THR A 243 7.31 34.81 37.32
N ASP A 244 7.24 36.13 37.59
CA ASP A 244 8.33 37.05 37.23
C ASP A 244 9.64 36.80 38.02
N LEU A 245 9.62 36.04 39.11
CA LEU A 245 10.83 35.68 39.86
C LEU A 245 11.70 34.66 39.10
N VAL A 246 11.10 33.88 38.21
CA VAL A 246 11.77 32.84 37.42
C VAL A 246 11.91 33.23 35.94
N ILE A 247 11.80 34.54 35.65
CA ILE A 247 12.18 35.11 34.36
C ILE A 247 13.55 35.76 34.52
N TYR A 248 14.55 35.21 33.84
CA TYR A 248 15.94 35.67 33.89
C TYR A 248 16.24 36.58 32.69
N THR A 249 16.94 37.69 32.91
CA THR A 249 17.20 38.70 31.86
C THR A 249 18.63 38.69 31.32
N ASP A 250 19.51 37.89 31.92
CA ASP A 250 20.94 37.84 31.59
C ASP A 250 21.35 36.37 31.37
N PRO A 251 21.64 35.98 30.11
CA PRO A 251 22.05 34.63 29.75
C PRO A 251 23.23 34.08 30.58
N GLU A 252 24.14 34.95 31.02
CA GLU A 252 25.36 34.51 31.73
C GLU A 252 25.11 34.20 33.22
N THR A 253 23.96 34.60 33.76
CA THR A 253 23.68 34.49 35.20
C THR A 253 22.43 33.68 35.53
N ASP A 254 21.74 33.19 34.51
CA ASP A 254 20.59 32.32 34.69
C ASP A 254 21.02 30.92 35.19
N PRO A 255 20.09 30.07 35.66
CA PRO A 255 20.43 28.75 36.21
C PRO A 255 20.58 27.65 35.13
N TYR A 256 20.53 27.97 33.84
CA TYR A 256 20.38 27.03 32.74
C TYR A 256 21.68 26.82 31.97
N THR A 257 22.38 25.73 32.26
CA THR A 257 23.71 25.42 31.69
C THR A 257 23.77 24.08 30.98
N GLY A 258 22.61 23.51 30.58
CA GLY A 258 22.50 22.33 29.73
C GLY A 258 21.80 21.11 30.35
N SER A 259 21.58 21.05 31.66
CA SER A 259 20.75 20.00 32.29
C SER A 259 19.33 20.50 32.55
N LEU A 260 18.70 21.01 31.49
CA LEU A 260 17.51 21.87 31.56
C LEU A 260 16.41 21.30 32.46
N SER A 261 15.94 20.07 32.24
CA SER A 261 14.86 19.46 33.06
C SER A 261 15.13 19.47 34.57
N SER A 262 16.32 19.05 34.99
CA SER A 262 16.67 19.05 36.42
C SER A 262 16.91 20.46 36.95
N GLN A 263 17.45 21.36 36.12
CA GLN A 263 17.69 22.75 36.48
C GLN A 263 16.38 23.52 36.63
N VAL A 264 15.41 23.36 35.73
CA VAL A 264 14.09 23.99 35.87
C VAL A 264 13.34 23.45 37.09
N GLN A 265 13.35 22.13 37.30
CA GLN A 265 12.72 21.54 38.48
C GLN A 265 13.31 22.14 39.76
N ASN A 266 14.63 22.14 39.91
CA ASN A 266 15.30 22.72 41.08
C ASN A 266 15.03 24.22 41.24
N THR A 267 14.99 24.96 40.13
CA THR A 267 14.71 26.40 40.12
C THR A 267 13.30 26.68 40.62
N LEU A 268 12.29 25.98 40.08
CA LEU A 268 10.90 26.15 40.51
C LEU A 268 10.69 25.69 41.95
N THR A 269 11.25 24.54 42.36
CA THR A 269 11.20 24.07 43.75
C THR A 269 11.81 25.08 44.73
N SER A 270 12.94 25.71 44.39
CA SER A 270 13.68 26.59 45.32
C SER A 270 13.18 28.03 45.33
N VAL A 271 12.76 28.58 44.19
CA VAL A 271 12.35 29.98 44.04
C VAL A 271 10.84 30.15 44.27
N ILE A 272 10.03 29.26 43.69
CA ILE A 272 8.56 29.33 43.77
C ILE A 272 8.05 28.49 44.93
N GLY A 273 8.58 27.29 45.13
CA GLY A 273 8.13 26.33 46.13
C GLY A 273 6.99 25.44 45.62
N GLU A 274 7.07 24.14 45.86
CA GLU A 274 6.19 23.12 45.29
C GLU A 274 4.69 23.39 45.54
N ALA A 275 4.31 23.91 46.70
CA ALA A 275 2.89 24.16 47.02
C ALA A 275 2.23 25.26 46.15
N ASN A 276 3.04 26.07 45.46
CA ASN A 276 2.58 27.29 44.79
C ASN A 276 2.33 27.11 43.29
N TYR A 277 2.55 25.91 42.74
CA TYR A 277 2.29 25.59 41.35
C TYR A 277 1.92 24.12 41.19
N ASP A 278 1.12 23.82 40.17
CA ASP A 278 0.62 22.48 39.86
C ASP A 278 1.37 21.88 38.67
N ILE A 279 1.80 22.72 37.73
CA ILE A 279 2.65 22.36 36.57
C ILE A 279 3.71 23.45 36.36
N GLY A 280 4.92 23.05 36.00
CA GLY A 280 6.04 23.93 35.74
C GLY A 280 6.73 23.59 34.43
N HIS A 281 7.16 24.61 33.71
CA HIS A 281 7.78 24.46 32.39
C HIS A 281 8.81 25.57 32.12
N LEU A 282 9.89 25.27 31.39
CA LEU A 282 10.88 26.25 30.95
C LEU A 282 10.70 26.59 29.47
N PHE A 283 10.64 27.88 29.16
CA PHE A 283 10.84 28.38 27.80
C PHE A 283 12.29 28.84 27.62
N ASN A 284 12.99 28.18 26.72
CA ASN A 284 14.39 28.40 26.43
C ASN A 284 14.58 28.80 24.95
N GLN A 285 15.60 29.60 24.67
CA GLN A 285 16.00 29.93 23.30
C GLN A 285 17.44 29.49 23.12
N GLN A 286 17.70 28.81 22.01
CA GLN A 286 19.06 28.44 21.62
C GLN A 286 19.17 28.40 20.10
N ASP A 287 20.21 29.03 19.57
CA ASP A 287 20.45 29.09 18.12
C ASP A 287 20.52 27.69 17.49
N ASN A 288 19.91 27.55 16.32
CA ASN A 288 19.85 26.30 15.53
C ASN A 288 19.36 25.07 16.32
N THR A 289 18.55 25.27 17.35
CA THR A 289 18.06 24.19 18.22
C THR A 289 16.53 24.08 18.13
N LEU A 290 16.06 22.82 18.14
CA LEU A 290 14.66 22.40 18.14
C LEU A 290 14.56 21.18 19.09
N ASP A 291 14.23 21.40 20.36
CA ASP A 291 14.38 20.41 21.45
C ASP A 291 13.25 20.57 22.47
N GLY A 292 12.75 19.45 23.00
CA GLY A 292 11.68 19.40 23.97
C GLY A 292 11.83 18.22 24.92
N ASN A 293 11.40 18.40 26.17
CA ASN A 293 11.33 17.31 27.14
C ASN A 293 10.37 17.67 28.27
N SER A 294 9.33 16.88 28.45
CA SER A 294 8.38 16.97 29.57
C SER A 294 8.99 16.57 30.92
N GLY A 295 10.12 15.87 30.88
CA GLY A 295 10.84 15.25 31.99
C GLY A 295 10.24 13.92 32.42
N PHE A 296 8.91 13.86 32.54
CA PHE A 296 8.15 12.64 32.80
C PHE A 296 6.79 12.71 32.12
N ILE A 297 6.29 11.57 31.66
CA ILE A 297 4.88 11.43 31.27
C ILE A 297 4.03 11.37 32.55
N GLY A 298 3.00 12.22 32.63
CA GLY A 298 2.15 12.34 33.81
C GLY A 298 2.94 12.88 35.02
N ALA A 299 3.43 14.11 34.92
CA ALA A 299 4.21 14.77 35.96
C ALA A 299 3.41 15.78 36.79
N VAL A 300 2.30 16.30 36.25
CA VAL A 300 1.48 17.34 36.86
C VAL A 300 1.16 16.98 38.32
N CYS A 301 1.38 17.93 39.22
CA CYS A 301 1.13 17.80 40.65
C CYS A 301 1.93 16.77 41.42
N THR A 302 2.96 16.19 40.81
CA THR A 302 3.93 15.36 41.52
C THR A 302 5.15 16.21 41.90
N ASP A 303 5.32 16.48 43.19
CA ASP A 303 6.46 17.23 43.69
C ASP A 303 7.79 16.59 43.25
N SER A 304 8.83 17.41 43.02
CA SER A 304 10.11 17.00 42.42
C SER A 304 10.04 16.44 40.98
N ARG A 305 8.86 16.47 40.32
CA ARG A 305 8.69 16.11 38.90
C ARG A 305 7.91 17.14 38.09
N LYS A 306 6.88 17.75 38.67
CA LYS A 306 5.92 18.61 37.97
C LYS A 306 6.53 19.86 37.32
N GLY A 307 7.76 20.23 37.66
CA GLY A 307 8.50 21.36 37.13
C GLY A 307 9.64 21.01 36.19
N SER A 308 9.77 19.75 35.74
CA SER A 308 10.89 19.30 34.91
C SER A 308 10.74 19.51 33.40
N GLY A 309 9.61 20.04 32.94
CA GLY A 309 9.33 20.25 31.52
C GLY A 309 10.11 21.43 30.93
N TYR A 310 10.57 21.31 29.68
CA TYR A 310 11.13 22.43 28.92
C TYR A 310 10.85 22.32 27.43
N THR A 311 10.86 23.50 26.78
CA THR A 311 10.82 23.66 25.33
C THR A 311 11.94 24.61 24.91
N THR A 312 12.70 24.23 23.88
CA THR A 312 13.77 25.05 23.28
C THR A 312 13.54 25.21 21.79
N LEU A 313 13.48 26.46 21.32
CA LEU A 313 13.41 26.78 19.90
C LEU A 313 14.32 27.97 19.57
N SER A 314 14.95 27.94 18.39
CA SER A 314 15.78 29.05 17.90
C SER A 314 15.02 30.37 17.71
N SER A 315 13.75 30.30 17.28
CA SER A 315 12.83 31.43 17.17
C SER A 315 11.52 31.08 17.86
N PRO A 316 11.40 31.26 19.19
CA PRO A 316 10.25 30.82 19.98
C PRO A 316 9.04 31.75 19.78
N VAL A 317 8.50 31.78 18.57
CA VAL A 317 7.37 32.61 18.14
C VAL A 317 6.44 31.85 17.20
N GLY A 318 5.16 32.24 17.23
CA GLY A 318 4.16 31.74 16.30
C GLY A 318 3.53 30.41 16.68
N ASP A 319 2.47 30.06 15.96
CA ASP A 319 1.59 28.93 16.28
C ASP A 319 2.29 27.57 16.35
N ALA A 320 3.38 27.40 15.59
CA ALA A 320 4.15 26.17 15.58
C ALA A 320 5.07 26.03 16.81
N PHE A 321 5.45 27.12 17.48
CA PHE A 321 6.06 27.03 18.82
C PHE A 321 4.99 26.64 19.85
N ASP A 322 3.81 27.27 19.77
CA ASP A 322 2.74 27.09 20.73
C ASP A 322 2.13 25.66 20.69
N ILE A 323 1.88 25.12 19.49
CA ILE A 323 1.19 23.82 19.30
C ILE A 323 2.17 22.66 19.14
N ASP A 324 3.09 22.71 18.16
CA ASP A 324 3.94 21.53 17.84
C ASP A 324 4.95 21.21 18.95
N LEU A 325 5.26 22.17 19.83
CA LEU A 325 6.22 21.98 20.91
C LEU A 325 5.57 22.13 22.27
N VAL A 326 5.10 23.33 22.62
CA VAL A 326 4.68 23.58 24.00
C VAL A 326 3.44 22.76 24.36
N ALA A 327 2.41 22.73 23.50
CA ALA A 327 1.23 21.91 23.74
C ALA A 327 1.57 20.40 23.74
N HIS A 328 2.48 19.95 22.87
CA HIS A 328 2.98 18.58 22.81
C HIS A 328 3.66 18.16 24.13
N GLU A 329 4.66 18.93 24.59
CA GLU A 329 5.37 18.63 25.83
C GLU A 329 4.46 18.75 27.07
N MET A 330 3.53 19.71 27.07
CA MET A 330 2.52 19.79 28.13
C MET A 330 1.55 18.60 28.08
N GLY A 331 1.20 18.09 26.89
CA GLY A 331 0.42 16.86 26.72
C GLY A 331 1.07 15.66 27.42
N HIS A 332 2.39 15.49 27.28
CA HIS A 332 3.15 14.52 28.07
C HIS A 332 3.10 14.81 29.57
N GLN A 333 3.30 16.06 30.01
CA GLN A 333 3.20 16.40 31.44
C GLN A 333 1.82 16.03 32.03
N PHE A 334 0.77 16.04 31.20
CA PHE A 334 -0.59 15.61 31.54
C PHE A 334 -0.87 14.10 31.33
N GLY A 335 0.06 13.33 30.76
CA GLY A 335 -0.02 11.85 30.75
C GLY A 335 -0.13 11.18 29.38
N ALA A 336 -0.20 11.93 28.29
CA ALA A 336 -0.28 11.34 26.95
C ALA A 336 1.08 10.76 26.48
N ASN A 337 1.03 9.61 25.81
CA ASN A 337 2.14 9.08 25.01
C ASN A 337 2.00 9.56 23.55
N HIS A 338 3.01 9.29 22.71
CA HIS A 338 2.92 9.59 21.29
C HIS A 338 1.92 8.69 20.57
N SER A 339 1.21 9.26 19.60
CA SER A 339 0.21 8.56 18.77
C SER A 339 0.75 8.05 17.44
N PHE A 340 1.94 8.48 17.02
CA PHE A 340 2.54 8.12 15.74
C PHE A 340 2.92 6.64 15.64
N SER A 341 3.07 6.11 14.42
CA SER A 341 3.41 4.70 14.15
C SER A 341 4.70 4.48 13.35
N HIS A 342 5.55 5.50 13.14
CA HIS A 342 6.79 5.33 12.36
C HIS A 342 7.90 4.55 13.09
N ILE A 343 7.82 4.43 14.43
CA ILE A 343 8.68 3.60 15.28
C ILE A 343 7.85 3.09 16.47
N SER A 344 8.27 1.96 17.06
CA SER A 344 7.63 1.44 18.28
C SER A 344 8.18 2.12 19.52
N GLU A 345 7.27 2.55 20.41
CA GLU A 345 7.61 2.98 21.77
C GLU A 345 7.11 1.99 22.84
N GLY A 346 6.48 0.89 22.44
CA GLY A 346 5.93 -0.13 23.36
C GLY A 346 4.74 0.35 24.22
N THR A 347 4.14 1.51 23.90
CA THR A 347 3.05 2.12 24.68
C THR A 347 1.66 1.69 24.24
N THR A 348 1.55 0.90 23.17
CA THR A 348 0.32 0.36 22.58
C THR A 348 -0.70 1.40 22.12
N VAL A 349 -0.26 2.64 21.88
CA VAL A 349 -1.10 3.74 21.38
C VAL A 349 -0.53 4.35 20.09
N GLN A 350 0.26 3.58 19.34
CA GLN A 350 0.74 3.92 18.00
C GLN A 350 -0.39 3.71 16.98
N VAL A 351 -1.30 4.68 16.89
CA VAL A 351 -2.58 4.57 16.16
C VAL A 351 -2.70 5.49 14.95
N GLU A 352 -1.70 6.35 14.69
CA GLU A 352 -1.67 7.20 13.51
C GLU A 352 -0.57 6.76 12.54
N PRO A 353 -0.84 6.67 11.22
CA PRO A 353 0.15 6.19 10.27
C PRO A 353 1.40 7.08 10.29
N ALA A 354 2.57 6.45 10.18
CA ALA A 354 3.88 7.08 10.10
C ALA A 354 4.11 8.18 11.16
N SER A 355 4.30 9.44 10.79
CA SER A 355 4.54 10.53 11.76
C SER A 355 3.31 10.89 12.59
N GLY A 356 2.11 10.47 12.20
CA GLY A 356 0.87 11.05 12.69
C GLY A 356 0.73 12.55 12.37
N THR A 357 -0.41 13.09 12.78
CA THR A 357 -0.86 14.45 12.47
C THR A 357 -1.43 15.19 13.66
N THR A 358 -1.85 14.52 14.73
CA THR A 358 -2.36 15.21 15.93
C THR A 358 -1.24 15.82 16.77
N ILE A 359 -1.60 16.53 17.86
CA ILE A 359 -0.64 17.19 18.76
C ILE A 359 0.40 16.21 19.31
N MET A 360 0.03 14.96 19.60
CA MET A 360 0.97 13.94 20.12
C MET A 360 1.66 13.13 19.01
N GLY A 361 1.46 13.50 17.75
CA GLY A 361 2.26 13.01 16.62
C GLY A 361 3.54 13.83 16.42
N TYR A 362 4.32 13.45 15.41
CA TYR A 362 5.59 14.04 14.98
C TYR A 362 5.49 14.59 13.55
N ALA A 363 4.39 15.26 13.23
CA ALA A 363 4.18 15.84 11.91
C ALA A 363 5.33 16.81 11.52
N GLY A 364 5.92 16.60 10.35
CA GLY A 364 6.92 17.49 9.76
C GLY A 364 8.37 17.25 10.18
N ILE A 365 8.68 16.23 11.00
CA ILE A 365 10.01 16.03 11.61
C ILE A 365 10.57 14.59 11.52
N THR A 366 9.93 13.69 10.77
CA THR A 366 10.31 12.27 10.61
C THR A 366 10.79 11.92 9.19
N GLY A 367 11.13 12.93 8.40
CA GLY A 367 11.66 12.77 7.03
C GLY A 367 10.64 12.09 6.10
N ASN A 368 11.01 10.93 5.54
CA ASN A 368 10.14 10.18 4.62
C ASN A 368 8.83 9.70 5.25
N ASN A 369 8.77 9.61 6.58
CA ASN A 369 7.57 9.22 7.33
C ASN A 369 6.63 10.41 7.62
N ASN A 370 6.93 11.63 7.14
CA ASN A 370 6.07 12.78 7.35
C ASN A 370 4.73 12.60 6.64
N VAL A 371 3.65 12.61 7.42
CA VAL A 371 2.26 12.61 6.93
C VAL A 371 1.83 14.01 6.52
N ALA A 372 2.10 14.97 7.39
CA ALA A 372 1.82 16.39 7.21
C ALA A 372 3.01 17.23 7.65
N SER A 373 3.02 18.51 7.26
CA SER A 373 4.14 19.42 7.53
C SER A 373 4.18 19.97 8.95
N ASN A 374 3.06 19.93 9.66
CA ASN A 374 2.87 20.41 11.02
C ASN A 374 1.68 19.66 11.64
N SER A 375 1.57 19.63 12.97
CA SER A 375 0.44 18.96 13.61
C SER A 375 -0.86 19.73 13.36
N ASP A 376 -2.00 19.08 13.38
CA ASP A 376 -3.30 19.71 13.49
C ASP A 376 -3.57 20.06 14.98
N ASP A 377 -4.29 21.14 15.27
CA ASP A 377 -4.41 21.70 16.62
C ASP A 377 -5.50 21.02 17.46
N TYR A 378 -5.47 19.69 17.54
CA TYR A 378 -6.34 18.86 18.39
C TYR A 378 -5.62 17.61 18.89
N PHE A 379 -6.13 17.06 20.00
CA PHE A 379 -5.67 15.77 20.53
C PHE A 379 -6.45 14.61 19.89
N HIS A 380 -5.73 13.54 19.56
CA HIS A 380 -6.31 12.25 19.18
C HIS A 380 -7.11 11.67 20.35
N TYR A 381 -8.15 10.87 20.04
CA TYR A 381 -8.95 10.13 21.02
C TYR A 381 -8.11 9.48 22.14
N VAL A 382 -7.12 8.65 21.78
CA VAL A 382 -6.23 7.96 22.74
C VAL A 382 -5.46 8.91 23.67
N SER A 383 -5.08 10.09 23.19
CA SER A 383 -4.39 11.09 24.01
C SER A 383 -5.33 11.74 25.02
N ILE A 384 -6.58 12.01 24.64
CA ILE A 384 -7.61 12.54 25.54
C ILE A 384 -7.90 11.52 26.65
N VAL A 385 -8.08 10.25 26.28
CA VAL A 385 -8.28 9.13 27.20
C VAL A 385 -7.14 9.03 28.22
N GLN A 386 -5.88 9.01 27.77
CA GLN A 386 -4.71 8.92 28.65
C GLN A 386 -4.61 10.11 29.62
N ILE A 387 -4.87 11.33 29.13
CA ILE A 387 -4.83 12.53 29.96
C ILE A 387 -5.95 12.49 31.01
N ARG A 388 -7.18 12.15 30.62
CA ARG A 388 -8.31 12.00 31.56
C ARG A 388 -7.97 10.98 32.65
N ASP A 389 -7.52 9.79 32.26
CA ASP A 389 -7.17 8.72 33.20
C ASP A 389 -6.10 9.16 34.20
N TYR A 390 -5.07 9.86 33.71
CA TYR A 390 -4.06 10.42 34.59
C TYR A 390 -4.65 11.45 35.55
N LEU A 391 -5.54 12.33 35.08
CA LEU A 391 -6.20 13.35 35.88
C LEU A 391 -7.09 12.77 36.99
N GLU A 392 -7.67 11.59 36.80
CA GLU A 392 -8.39 10.87 37.87
C GLU A 392 -7.47 10.42 39.02
N THR A 393 -6.16 10.28 38.77
CA THR A 393 -5.18 9.86 39.78
C THR A 393 -4.63 11.01 40.62
N VAL A 394 -4.83 12.26 40.20
CA VAL A 394 -4.31 13.47 40.87
C VAL A 394 -5.45 14.29 41.47
N SER A 395 -5.14 15.08 42.51
CA SER A 395 -6.15 15.84 43.30
C SER A 395 -5.84 17.33 43.47
N CYS A 396 -4.84 17.81 42.75
CA CYS A 396 -4.43 19.21 42.70
C CYS A 396 -5.27 20.01 41.69
N GLY A 397 -4.94 21.29 41.55
CA GLY A 397 -5.73 22.21 40.73
C GLY A 397 -7.05 22.59 41.42
N VAL A 398 -7.78 23.48 40.79
CA VAL A 398 -9.10 23.93 41.24
C VAL A 398 -10.13 23.46 40.23
N THR A 399 -11.16 22.77 40.69
CA THR A 399 -12.27 22.34 39.85
C THR A 399 -13.41 23.36 39.94
N ASP A 400 -13.82 23.86 38.78
CA ASP A 400 -14.97 24.74 38.63
C ASP A 400 -16.09 23.94 37.93
N VAL A 401 -17.23 23.77 38.60
CA VAL A 401 -18.40 23.14 37.98
C VAL A 401 -18.98 24.10 36.94
N ILE A 402 -19.10 23.64 35.71
CA ILE A 402 -19.66 24.42 34.59
C ILE A 402 -21.11 24.02 34.34
N THR A 403 -21.87 24.91 33.69
CA THR A 403 -23.28 24.66 33.34
C THR A 403 -23.46 23.94 32.01
N ASN A 404 -22.37 23.81 31.26
CA ASN A 404 -22.32 23.17 29.96
C ASN A 404 -22.47 21.65 30.12
N ASN A 405 -23.38 21.05 29.38
CA ASN A 405 -23.66 19.62 29.41
C ASN A 405 -22.86 18.92 28.33
N PRO A 406 -22.40 17.67 28.56
CA PRO A 406 -21.76 16.90 27.52
C PRO A 406 -22.73 16.52 26.40
N PRO A 407 -22.24 16.37 25.16
CA PRO A 407 -23.01 15.75 24.10
C PRO A 407 -23.33 14.29 24.45
N THR A 408 -24.32 13.71 23.80
CA THR A 408 -24.70 12.29 23.92
C THR A 408 -24.72 11.64 22.55
N ILE A 409 -23.93 10.58 22.38
CA ILE A 409 -23.82 9.81 21.14
C ILE A 409 -24.86 8.67 21.14
N SER A 410 -25.45 8.40 19.97
CA SER A 410 -26.25 7.20 19.75
C SER A 410 -25.32 6.00 19.58
N PRO A 411 -25.56 4.86 20.24
CA PRO A 411 -24.67 3.70 20.18
C PRO A 411 -24.33 3.30 18.74
N LEU A 412 -23.04 3.09 18.49
CA LEU A 412 -22.53 2.60 17.21
C LEU A 412 -22.77 1.09 17.08
N THR A 413 -22.67 0.59 15.85
CA THR A 413 -22.85 -0.82 15.50
C THR A 413 -21.63 -1.29 14.74
N ASP A 414 -21.17 -2.51 15.02
CA ASP A 414 -20.07 -3.14 14.29
C ASP A 414 -20.55 -3.64 12.93
N TYR A 415 -19.68 -3.61 11.91
CA TYR A 415 -20.03 -4.01 10.54
C TYR A 415 -19.00 -4.97 9.95
N ILE A 416 -19.48 -5.89 9.12
CA ILE A 416 -18.65 -6.74 8.28
C ILE A 416 -18.76 -6.23 6.84
N ILE A 417 -17.63 -5.95 6.19
CA ILE A 417 -17.58 -5.35 4.86
C ILE A 417 -16.71 -6.17 3.89
N PRO A 418 -17.01 -6.12 2.58
CA PRO A 418 -16.19 -6.77 1.56
C PRO A 418 -14.82 -6.08 1.40
N LYS A 419 -13.76 -6.86 1.10
CA LYS A 419 -12.42 -6.30 0.85
C LYS A 419 -12.40 -5.35 -0.35
N GLY A 420 -11.49 -4.38 -0.31
CA GLY A 420 -11.27 -3.44 -1.41
C GLY A 420 -12.48 -2.53 -1.72
N THR A 421 -13.45 -2.43 -0.81
CA THR A 421 -14.70 -1.70 -1.04
C THR A 421 -14.79 -0.42 -0.20
N PRO A 422 -15.16 0.74 -0.79
CA PRO A 422 -15.38 1.97 -0.03
C PRO A 422 -16.51 1.86 0.99
N PHE A 423 -16.36 2.58 2.10
CA PHE A 423 -17.38 2.64 3.15
C PHE A 423 -17.49 4.02 3.78
N VAL A 424 -18.62 4.30 4.43
CA VAL A 424 -18.90 5.56 5.12
C VAL A 424 -19.34 5.30 6.56
N LEU A 425 -18.65 5.90 7.52
CA LEU A 425 -19.06 5.86 8.92
C LEU A 425 -19.91 7.09 9.23
N THR A 426 -21.04 6.87 9.90
CA THR A 426 -22.02 7.91 10.21
C THR A 426 -22.35 7.89 11.69
N GLY A 427 -22.12 9.00 12.38
CA GLY A 427 -22.48 9.18 13.79
C GLY A 427 -23.81 9.92 13.96
N SER A 428 -24.40 9.82 15.14
CA SER A 428 -25.50 10.71 15.54
C SER A 428 -25.31 11.13 16.98
N ALA A 429 -25.38 12.43 17.24
CA ALA A 429 -25.24 12.98 18.57
C ALA A 429 -26.18 14.14 18.80
N THR A 430 -26.57 14.32 20.06
CA THR A 430 -27.40 15.45 20.51
C THR A 430 -26.76 16.14 21.70
N ASP A 431 -27.07 17.41 21.89
CA ASP A 431 -26.64 18.19 23.04
C ASP A 431 -27.85 18.97 23.59
N VAL A 432 -27.98 18.99 24.91
CA VAL A 432 -29.04 19.73 25.61
C VAL A 432 -28.84 21.24 25.45
N ASP A 433 -27.60 21.68 25.31
CA ASP A 433 -27.21 23.06 25.09
C ASP A 433 -27.26 23.43 23.60
N VAL A 434 -28.47 23.72 23.10
CA VAL A 434 -28.76 24.02 21.67
C VAL A 434 -27.95 25.16 21.03
N ALA A 435 -27.20 25.93 21.81
CA ALA A 435 -26.31 26.99 21.32
C ALA A 435 -24.90 26.47 20.98
N ASN A 436 -24.53 25.29 21.46
CA ASN A 436 -23.28 24.62 21.15
C ASN A 436 -23.29 24.09 19.72
N VAL A 437 -22.11 24.06 19.11
CA VAL A 437 -21.94 23.57 17.74
C VAL A 437 -21.14 22.28 17.82
N LEU A 438 -21.81 21.17 17.53
CA LEU A 438 -21.16 19.87 17.55
C LEU A 438 -20.19 19.71 16.38
N SER A 439 -19.04 19.11 16.66
CA SER A 439 -18.10 18.64 15.64
C SER A 439 -17.70 17.20 15.90
N TYR A 440 -17.52 16.44 14.83
CA TYR A 440 -17.32 15.00 14.79
C TYR A 440 -15.93 14.66 14.27
N THR A 441 -15.28 13.69 14.89
CA THR A 441 -13.97 13.16 14.47
C THR A 441 -14.03 11.64 14.51
N TRP A 442 -13.89 11.01 13.34
CA TRP A 442 -13.73 9.57 13.21
C TRP A 442 -12.25 9.24 13.10
N GLU A 443 -11.73 8.42 14.01
CA GLU A 443 -10.31 8.07 14.08
C GLU A 443 -10.13 6.56 14.13
N GLN A 444 -9.20 6.02 13.35
CA GLN A 444 -8.79 4.63 13.50
C GLN A 444 -7.93 4.50 14.77
N ILE A 445 -8.15 3.46 15.57
CA ILE A 445 -7.50 3.27 16.87
C ILE A 445 -6.69 1.98 16.95
N ASP A 446 -6.41 1.36 15.80
CA ASP A 446 -5.59 0.16 15.70
C ASP A 446 -4.12 0.46 15.96
N ASN A 447 -3.59 -0.09 17.05
CA ASN A 447 -2.17 0.00 17.36
C ASN A 447 -1.33 -0.80 16.35
N GLY A 448 -0.24 -0.21 15.83
CA GLY A 448 0.72 -0.91 14.99
C GLY A 448 1.83 0.00 14.49
N ILE A 449 2.87 -0.61 13.91
CA ILE A 449 3.99 0.13 13.28
C ILE A 449 3.73 0.22 11.78
N VAL A 450 3.44 1.43 11.33
CA VAL A 450 3.08 1.74 9.95
C VAL A 450 4.00 2.85 9.49
N THR A 451 5.09 2.48 8.81
CA THR A 451 6.02 3.43 8.18
C THR A 451 5.53 3.77 6.78
N GLN A 452 6.13 4.78 6.16
CA GLN A 452 5.91 5.06 4.73
C GLN A 452 6.13 3.82 3.85
N ALA A 453 7.19 3.06 4.10
CA ALA A 453 7.57 1.89 3.30
C ALA A 453 6.62 0.71 3.50
N THR A 454 5.95 0.64 4.66
CA THR A 454 5.01 -0.42 5.02
C THR A 454 3.56 0.04 4.97
N PHE A 455 3.26 1.24 4.47
CA PHE A 455 1.88 1.69 4.29
C PHE A 455 1.31 1.11 2.98
N GLY A 456 0.21 0.37 3.08
CA GLY A 456 -0.42 -0.27 1.93
C GLY A 456 -1.74 -0.98 2.23
N PRO A 457 -2.45 -1.44 1.19
CA PRO A 457 -3.75 -2.07 1.34
C PRO A 457 -3.67 -3.49 1.95
N ASP A 458 -2.50 -4.14 1.83
CA ASP A 458 -2.23 -5.46 2.39
C ASP A 458 -1.72 -5.41 3.84
N ASN A 459 -1.84 -4.25 4.50
CA ASN A 459 -1.36 -4.08 5.87
C ASN A 459 -2.18 -4.95 6.83
N PRO A 460 -1.54 -5.87 7.58
CA PRO A 460 -2.25 -6.79 8.45
C PRO A 460 -2.68 -6.16 9.78
N ALA A 461 -2.10 -5.02 10.15
CA ALA A 461 -2.39 -4.32 11.41
C ALA A 461 -1.99 -2.83 11.31
N GLY A 462 -2.35 -2.06 12.34
CA GLY A 462 -2.09 -0.62 12.41
C GLY A 462 -2.99 0.22 11.51
N ALA A 463 -2.75 1.52 11.50
CA ALA A 463 -3.61 2.47 10.82
C ALA A 463 -3.49 2.47 9.29
N ASN A 464 -4.62 2.30 8.62
CA ASN A 464 -4.81 2.48 7.18
C ASN A 464 -5.35 3.88 6.83
N PHE A 465 -5.85 4.62 7.83
CA PHE A 465 -6.42 5.94 7.64
C PHE A 465 -5.84 6.94 8.63
N ARG A 466 -5.28 8.04 8.13
CA ARG A 466 -4.83 9.15 8.98
C ARG A 466 -6.00 9.75 9.78
N SER A 467 -5.69 10.33 10.93
CA SER A 467 -6.64 11.21 11.61
C SER A 467 -6.84 12.52 10.81
N LEU A 468 -8.04 13.09 10.92
CA LEU A 468 -8.45 14.32 10.24
C LEU A 468 -9.13 15.29 11.23
N PRO A 469 -8.94 16.61 11.07
CA PRO A 469 -9.55 17.61 11.93
C PRO A 469 -11.07 17.50 12.05
N PRO A 470 -11.66 17.86 13.21
CA PRO A 470 -13.11 17.78 13.44
C PRO A 470 -13.95 18.47 12.37
N LYS A 471 -15.03 17.81 11.93
CA LYS A 471 -15.99 18.30 10.93
C LYS A 471 -17.37 18.55 11.52
N LEU A 472 -18.17 19.41 10.89
CA LEU A 472 -19.57 19.62 11.27
C LEU A 472 -20.47 18.49 10.75
N THR A 473 -20.02 17.76 9.74
CA THR A 473 -20.72 16.59 9.21
C THR A 473 -20.43 15.37 10.06
N PRO A 474 -21.45 14.56 10.42
CA PRO A 474 -21.25 13.35 11.20
C PRO A 474 -20.69 12.17 10.38
N GLU A 475 -20.66 12.32 9.06
CA GLU A 475 -20.23 11.31 8.09
C GLU A 475 -18.74 11.48 7.74
N ARG A 476 -18.01 10.36 7.66
CA ARG A 476 -16.67 10.29 7.07
C ARG A 476 -16.59 9.12 6.08
N TYR A 477 -16.19 9.43 4.85
CA TYR A 477 -15.92 8.46 3.80
C TYR A 477 -14.49 7.91 3.90
N PHE A 478 -14.33 6.62 3.62
CA PHE A 478 -13.06 5.90 3.66
C PHE A 478 -12.80 5.20 2.30
N PRO A 479 -11.76 5.61 1.55
CA PRO A 479 -11.01 6.86 1.69
C PRO A 479 -11.90 8.08 1.43
N SER A 480 -11.37 9.30 1.51
CA SER A 480 -12.18 10.51 1.22
C SER A 480 -12.92 10.43 -0.12
N LEU A 481 -14.15 10.96 -0.17
CA LEU A 481 -15.05 10.87 -1.33
C LEU A 481 -14.38 11.34 -2.64
N ASN A 482 -13.56 12.39 -2.59
CA ASN A 482 -12.81 12.86 -3.76
C ASN A 482 -11.87 11.80 -4.35
N ARG A 483 -11.26 10.96 -3.52
CA ARG A 483 -10.40 9.86 -3.97
C ARG A 483 -11.21 8.72 -4.55
N ILE A 484 -12.34 8.39 -3.92
CA ILE A 484 -13.30 7.41 -4.45
C ILE A 484 -13.74 7.81 -5.86
N LEU A 485 -14.16 9.06 -6.04
CA LEU A 485 -14.58 9.59 -7.34
C LEU A 485 -13.46 9.64 -8.39
N SER A 486 -12.20 9.59 -7.96
CA SER A 486 -11.01 9.58 -8.83
C SER A 486 -10.47 8.16 -9.08
N GLY A 487 -11.10 7.13 -8.49
CA GLY A 487 -10.64 5.73 -8.55
C GLY A 487 -9.39 5.45 -7.70
N GLU A 488 -8.98 6.37 -6.82
CA GLU A 488 -7.79 6.25 -5.99
C GLU A 488 -8.09 5.54 -4.66
N LEU A 489 -8.56 4.29 -4.75
CA LEU A 489 -9.07 3.54 -3.59
C LEU A 489 -7.96 3.05 -2.63
N THR A 490 -6.78 2.76 -3.17
CA THR A 490 -5.63 2.29 -2.39
C THR A 490 -4.46 3.27 -2.50
N GLN A 491 -3.52 3.19 -1.56
CA GLN A 491 -2.29 3.97 -1.60
C GLN A 491 -1.13 3.17 -1.02
N THR A 492 0.02 3.21 -1.67
CA THR A 492 1.28 2.64 -1.17
C THR A 492 2.40 3.66 -1.24
N VAL A 493 3.36 3.57 -0.32
CA VAL A 493 4.53 4.48 -0.24
C VAL A 493 4.14 5.96 -0.40
N PRO A 494 3.19 6.47 0.43
CA PRO A 494 2.69 7.84 0.34
C PRO A 494 3.80 8.88 0.54
N THR A 495 3.63 10.07 -0.02
CA THR A 495 4.52 11.22 0.24
C THR A 495 3.90 12.17 1.27
N SER A 496 4.71 13.06 1.85
CA SER A 496 4.21 14.13 2.72
C SER A 496 3.13 14.96 2.02
N GLY A 497 2.05 15.26 2.75
CA GLY A 497 0.88 16.00 2.27
C GLY A 497 -0.08 15.18 1.39
N SER A 498 0.22 13.91 1.10
CA SER A 498 -0.75 13.01 0.46
C SER A 498 -1.86 12.60 1.43
N ALA A 499 -2.82 11.80 0.96
CA ALA A 499 -3.98 11.44 1.75
C ALA A 499 -3.66 10.51 2.93
N TRP A 500 -2.72 9.57 2.79
CA TRP A 500 -2.46 8.54 3.82
C TRP A 500 -3.74 7.80 4.24
N GLU A 501 -4.49 7.38 3.21
CA GLU A 501 -5.73 6.61 3.32
C GLU A 501 -5.67 5.46 2.31
N THR A 502 -5.98 4.23 2.73
CA THR A 502 -6.03 3.08 1.82
C THR A 502 -7.10 2.09 2.28
N LEU A 503 -7.90 1.57 1.35
CA LEU A 503 -8.75 0.42 1.65
C LEU A 503 -7.89 -0.81 1.93
N SER A 504 -8.41 -1.73 2.74
CA SER A 504 -7.76 -3.02 2.97
C SER A 504 -8.16 -4.03 1.89
N THR A 505 -7.18 -4.74 1.35
CA THR A 505 -7.35 -5.83 0.37
C THR A 505 -7.16 -7.20 1.00
N VAL A 506 -6.98 -7.25 2.32
CA VAL A 506 -6.82 -8.45 3.13
C VAL A 506 -7.84 -8.44 4.25
N GLY A 507 -8.26 -9.62 4.70
CA GLY A 507 -9.14 -9.77 5.84
C GLY A 507 -8.48 -9.31 7.13
N ARG A 508 -9.14 -8.40 7.85
CA ARG A 508 -8.70 -7.86 9.15
C ARG A 508 -9.80 -7.07 9.84
N ASP A 509 -9.67 -6.95 11.16
CA ASP A 509 -10.48 -6.01 11.95
C ASP A 509 -9.85 -4.61 11.91
N MET A 510 -10.67 -3.57 11.77
CA MET A 510 -10.30 -2.17 11.90
C MET A 510 -11.15 -1.52 12.98
N ASN A 511 -10.52 -1.01 14.03
CA ASN A 511 -11.19 -0.39 15.16
C ASN A 511 -11.25 1.13 14.96
N PHE A 512 -12.43 1.72 15.13
CA PHE A 512 -12.66 3.16 15.00
C PHE A 512 -13.27 3.75 16.26
N SER A 513 -12.94 5.01 16.54
CA SER A 513 -13.60 5.84 17.55
C SER A 513 -14.26 7.04 16.90
N LEU A 514 -15.48 7.35 17.32
CA LEU A 514 -16.14 8.62 17.08
C LEU A 514 -15.97 9.51 18.31
N THR A 515 -15.31 10.65 18.16
CA THR A 515 -15.28 11.71 19.18
C THR A 515 -16.19 12.87 18.78
N VAL A 516 -17.13 13.26 19.64
CA VAL A 516 -18.01 14.42 19.46
C VAL A 516 -17.65 15.50 20.46
N ARG A 517 -17.38 16.72 19.96
CA ARG A 517 -17.05 17.91 20.77
C ARG A 517 -18.17 18.94 20.65
N ASP A 518 -18.57 19.53 21.77
CA ASP A 518 -19.57 20.60 21.79
C ASP A 518 -19.03 21.99 21.41
N ASN A 519 -17.70 22.13 21.43
CA ASN A 519 -16.96 23.36 21.21
C ASN A 519 -17.39 24.52 22.13
N ALA A 520 -17.85 24.26 23.35
CA ALA A 520 -18.23 25.33 24.26
C ALA A 520 -17.03 26.21 24.68
N LEU A 521 -17.21 27.54 24.74
CA LEU A 521 -16.14 28.52 25.00
C LEU A 521 -15.56 28.44 26.44
N ASN A 522 -16.33 27.90 27.40
CA ASN A 522 -16.06 27.95 28.84
C ASN A 522 -15.84 26.55 29.43
N GLY A 523 -15.04 25.73 28.76
CA GLY A 523 -14.82 24.33 29.10
C GLY A 523 -15.68 23.44 28.21
N GLY A 524 -15.13 23.09 27.05
CA GLY A 524 -15.76 22.16 26.12
C GLY A 524 -15.95 20.80 26.78
N GLN A 525 -17.03 20.12 26.43
CA GLN A 525 -17.28 18.74 26.80
C GLN A 525 -17.24 17.88 25.55
N SER A 526 -16.88 16.61 25.76
CA SER A 526 -16.79 15.63 24.70
C SER A 526 -17.29 14.27 25.15
N ASP A 527 -17.82 13.53 24.19
CA ASP A 527 -18.25 12.16 24.34
C ASP A 527 -17.64 11.32 23.21
N SER A 528 -17.57 10.00 23.41
CA SER A 528 -17.06 9.09 22.39
C SER A 528 -17.73 7.73 22.43
N ASP A 529 -17.76 7.09 21.27
CA ASP A 529 -18.12 5.67 21.14
C ASP A 529 -17.17 4.97 20.16
N GLU A 530 -17.04 3.65 20.29
CA GLU A 530 -16.13 2.82 19.50
C GLU A 530 -16.93 1.82 18.65
N MET A 531 -16.37 1.41 17.51
CA MET A 531 -16.93 0.36 16.67
C MET A 531 -15.83 -0.38 15.90
N THR A 532 -16.15 -1.60 15.47
CA THR A 532 -15.30 -2.44 14.65
C THR A 532 -15.85 -2.56 13.22
N VAL A 533 -14.97 -2.41 12.24
CA VAL A 533 -15.23 -2.73 10.84
C VAL A 533 -14.36 -3.92 10.47
N SER A 534 -14.99 -5.09 10.29
CA SER A 534 -14.31 -6.33 9.92
C SER A 534 -14.31 -6.48 8.39
N VAL A 535 -13.13 -6.49 7.79
CA VAL A 535 -12.95 -6.77 6.36
C VAL A 535 -12.81 -8.27 6.18
N VAL A 536 -13.58 -8.86 5.28
CA VAL A 536 -13.57 -10.30 4.98
C VAL A 536 -12.95 -10.60 3.62
N ASN A 537 -12.33 -11.77 3.49
CA ASN A 537 -11.63 -12.17 2.26
C ASN A 537 -12.54 -12.84 1.24
N GLU A 538 -13.67 -13.37 1.71
CA GLU A 538 -14.62 -14.22 0.99
C GLU A 538 -15.55 -13.40 0.08
N ALA A 539 -15.58 -12.07 0.25
CA ALA A 539 -16.40 -11.13 -0.48
C ALA A 539 -15.62 -9.90 -0.96
N GLY A 540 -16.09 -9.32 -2.07
CA GLY A 540 -15.55 -8.09 -2.64
C GLY A 540 -14.52 -8.25 -3.76
N PRO A 541 -14.21 -7.15 -4.47
CA PRO A 541 -14.74 -5.79 -4.26
C PRO A 541 -16.16 -5.58 -4.80
N PHE A 542 -17.00 -4.83 -4.08
CA PHE A 542 -18.34 -4.43 -4.54
C PHE A 542 -18.23 -3.22 -5.47
N LEU A 543 -18.69 -3.36 -6.72
CA LEU A 543 -18.39 -2.41 -7.80
C LEU A 543 -19.59 -2.20 -8.73
N ILE A 544 -19.83 -0.96 -9.16
CA ILE A 544 -20.77 -0.67 -10.25
C ILE A 544 -20.10 -1.03 -11.59
N SER A 545 -20.75 -1.90 -12.38
CA SER A 545 -20.24 -2.36 -13.68
C SER A 545 -20.82 -1.60 -14.87
N SER A 546 -21.90 -0.84 -14.65
CA SER A 546 -22.56 0.04 -15.62
C SER A 546 -21.99 1.47 -15.63
N GLN A 547 -22.26 2.25 -16.70
CA GLN A 547 -21.74 3.62 -16.89
C GLN A 547 -20.21 3.73 -16.74
N ALA A 548 -19.48 2.72 -17.23
CA ALA A 548 -18.02 2.68 -17.25
C ALA A 548 -17.40 3.59 -18.35
N ALA A 549 -18.23 4.24 -19.17
CA ALA A 549 -17.83 5.17 -20.21
C ALA A 549 -18.72 6.43 -20.19
N GLU A 550 -18.27 7.49 -20.86
CA GLU A 550 -19.05 8.71 -20.99
C GLU A 550 -20.31 8.44 -21.85
N GLU A 551 -21.47 8.56 -21.22
CA GLU A 551 -22.77 8.29 -21.82
C GLU A 551 -23.68 9.53 -21.75
N SER A 552 -24.70 9.55 -22.60
CA SER A 552 -25.70 10.62 -22.64
C SER A 552 -27.08 9.99 -22.66
N PHE A 553 -27.85 10.27 -21.61
CA PHE A 553 -29.20 9.80 -21.45
C PHE A 553 -30.18 10.94 -21.69
N GLU A 554 -31.26 10.66 -22.40
CA GLU A 554 -32.40 11.56 -22.46
C GLU A 554 -33.25 11.40 -21.20
N ALA A 555 -33.71 12.50 -20.61
CA ALA A 555 -34.63 12.47 -19.48
C ALA A 555 -35.89 11.65 -19.82
N GLY A 556 -36.34 10.82 -18.88
CA GLY A 556 -37.44 9.87 -19.08
C GLY A 556 -37.05 8.58 -19.79
N SER A 557 -35.79 8.43 -20.24
CA SER A 557 -35.33 7.15 -20.78
C SER A 557 -35.13 6.11 -19.67
N VAL A 558 -35.39 4.85 -20.00
CA VAL A 558 -35.20 3.70 -19.10
C VAL A 558 -33.76 3.20 -19.24
N GLN A 559 -33.05 3.08 -18.11
CA GLN A 559 -31.68 2.57 -18.07
C GLN A 559 -31.56 1.43 -17.05
N THR A 560 -30.70 0.46 -17.35
CA THR A 560 -30.38 -0.63 -16.42
C THR A 560 -29.03 -0.35 -15.78
N ILE A 561 -29.01 -0.28 -14.46
CA ILE A 561 -27.82 -0.14 -13.62
C ILE A 561 -27.43 -1.53 -13.16
N THR A 562 -26.19 -1.94 -13.47
CA THR A 562 -25.63 -3.22 -13.06
C THR A 562 -24.43 -3.03 -12.15
N TRP A 563 -24.24 -3.96 -11.22
CA TRP A 563 -23.11 -4.03 -10.28
C TRP A 563 -22.69 -5.49 -10.04
N ASP A 564 -21.48 -5.66 -9.53
CA ASP A 564 -20.98 -6.94 -9.04
C ASP A 564 -21.42 -7.11 -7.57
N VAL A 565 -22.26 -8.11 -7.31
CA VAL A 565 -22.74 -8.43 -5.95
C VAL A 565 -21.58 -8.91 -5.08
N ALA A 566 -20.57 -9.56 -5.66
CA ALA A 566 -19.32 -9.94 -5.00
C ALA A 566 -19.50 -10.65 -3.64
N ASN A 567 -20.46 -11.57 -3.53
CA ASN A 567 -20.82 -12.32 -2.30
C ASN A 567 -21.24 -11.43 -1.11
N THR A 568 -21.68 -10.19 -1.35
CA THR A 568 -22.08 -9.27 -0.27
C THR A 568 -23.49 -9.55 0.25
N ASP A 569 -24.31 -10.22 -0.54
CA ASP A 569 -25.69 -10.62 -0.24
C ASP A 569 -25.79 -11.85 0.67
N ILE A 570 -24.69 -12.59 0.84
CA ILE A 570 -24.63 -13.80 1.67
C ILE A 570 -23.81 -13.59 2.95
N SER A 571 -23.90 -14.56 3.86
CA SER A 571 -23.12 -14.58 5.11
C SER A 571 -21.61 -14.54 4.81
N PRO A 572 -20.80 -13.79 5.59
CA PRO A 572 -21.15 -13.10 6.83
C PRO A 572 -21.67 -11.65 6.66
N ILE A 573 -21.71 -11.10 5.44
CA ILE A 573 -22.08 -9.69 5.21
C ILE A 573 -23.60 -9.49 5.23
N ASN A 574 -24.37 -10.37 4.58
CA ASN A 574 -25.84 -10.37 4.54
C ASN A 574 -26.48 -9.03 4.12
N ALA A 575 -25.89 -8.32 3.15
CA ALA A 575 -26.48 -7.11 2.59
C ALA A 575 -27.53 -7.48 1.52
N GLU A 576 -28.74 -7.82 1.95
CA GLU A 576 -29.83 -8.30 1.07
C GLU A 576 -30.38 -7.21 0.12
N THR A 577 -30.28 -5.94 0.52
CA THR A 577 -30.83 -4.80 -0.25
C THR A 577 -29.84 -3.64 -0.38
N VAL A 578 -30.00 -2.90 -1.48
CA VAL A 578 -29.24 -1.71 -1.83
C VAL A 578 -30.16 -0.58 -2.30
N SER A 579 -29.75 0.66 -2.07
CA SER A 579 -30.39 1.88 -2.58
C SER A 579 -29.52 2.57 -3.63
N ILE A 580 -30.15 3.14 -4.64
CA ILE A 580 -29.50 3.79 -5.79
C ILE A 580 -29.73 5.30 -5.74
N PHE A 581 -28.65 6.06 -5.78
CA PHE A 581 -28.67 7.51 -5.72
C PHE A 581 -28.02 8.15 -6.94
N LEU A 582 -28.56 9.30 -7.36
CA LEU A 582 -28.02 10.16 -8.41
C LEU A 582 -27.37 11.42 -7.82
N SER A 583 -26.20 11.73 -8.34
CA SER A 583 -25.52 13.01 -8.17
C SER A 583 -25.56 13.79 -9.47
N THR A 584 -25.75 15.10 -9.37
CA THR A 584 -25.65 16.03 -10.49
C THR A 584 -24.39 16.92 -10.45
N ASP A 585 -23.57 16.79 -9.41
CA ASP A 585 -22.45 17.68 -9.08
C ASP A 585 -21.08 16.98 -9.12
N ARG A 586 -20.93 15.98 -9.99
CA ARG A 586 -19.73 15.11 -10.13
C ARG A 586 -19.52 14.15 -8.95
N GLY A 587 -20.56 13.87 -8.17
CA GLY A 587 -20.50 12.98 -7.01
C GLY A 587 -20.08 13.67 -5.72
N ILE A 588 -20.07 15.01 -5.66
CA ILE A 588 -19.79 15.74 -4.41
C ILE A 588 -20.92 15.48 -3.41
N THR A 589 -22.17 15.41 -3.88
CA THR A 589 -23.35 15.02 -3.11
C THR A 589 -24.23 14.06 -3.89
N PHE A 590 -25.01 13.23 -3.20
CA PHE A 590 -25.97 12.27 -3.78
C PHE A 590 -27.40 12.50 -3.24
N PRO A 591 -28.03 13.67 -3.53
CA PRO A 591 -29.29 14.05 -2.91
C PRO A 591 -30.54 13.41 -3.56
N VAL A 592 -30.41 12.84 -4.76
CA VAL A 592 -31.55 12.29 -5.51
C VAL A 592 -31.59 10.78 -5.30
N LEU A 593 -32.57 10.30 -4.56
CA LEU A 593 -32.89 8.87 -4.46
C LEU A 593 -33.60 8.43 -5.74
N LEU A 594 -33.08 7.41 -6.42
CA LEU A 594 -33.67 6.83 -7.62
C LEU A 594 -34.51 5.59 -7.28
N VAL A 595 -33.98 4.73 -6.42
CA VAL A 595 -34.62 3.50 -5.94
C VAL A 595 -34.17 3.23 -4.51
N GLU A 596 -35.10 2.82 -3.65
CA GLU A 596 -34.84 2.46 -2.25
C GLU A 596 -35.02 0.95 -2.06
N ASN A 597 -34.19 0.31 -1.22
CA ASN A 597 -34.33 -1.09 -0.78
C ASN A 597 -34.55 -2.11 -1.91
N THR A 598 -33.89 -1.94 -3.07
CA THR A 598 -33.93 -2.96 -4.13
C THR A 598 -33.03 -4.13 -3.75
N LEU A 599 -33.34 -5.34 -4.23
CA LEU A 599 -32.52 -6.51 -3.94
C LEU A 599 -31.09 -6.32 -4.42
N ASN A 600 -30.14 -6.84 -3.65
CA ASN A 600 -28.72 -6.88 -4.01
C ASN A 600 -28.42 -8.05 -4.98
N ASP A 601 -29.07 -8.06 -6.14
CA ASP A 601 -29.00 -9.16 -7.12
C ASP A 601 -28.17 -8.82 -8.38
N GLY A 602 -27.54 -7.64 -8.40
CA GLY A 602 -26.60 -7.20 -9.42
C GLY A 602 -27.20 -6.37 -10.55
N SER A 603 -28.53 -6.13 -10.57
CA SER A 603 -29.16 -5.33 -11.63
C SER A 603 -30.47 -4.67 -11.22
N GLN A 604 -30.60 -3.36 -11.47
CA GLN A 604 -31.85 -2.62 -11.29
C GLN A 604 -32.16 -1.73 -12.48
N THR A 605 -33.42 -1.68 -12.90
CA THR A 605 -33.87 -0.79 -13.98
C THR A 605 -34.51 0.47 -13.41
N ILE A 606 -34.10 1.64 -13.91
CA ILE A 606 -34.52 2.96 -13.45
C ILE A 606 -35.01 3.82 -14.60
N ILE A 607 -35.80 4.85 -14.30
CA ILE A 607 -36.09 5.95 -15.21
C ILE A 607 -35.14 7.11 -14.90
N ILE A 608 -34.50 7.66 -15.92
CA ILE A 608 -33.62 8.83 -15.75
C ILE A 608 -34.50 10.05 -15.45
N PRO A 609 -34.32 10.72 -14.29
CA PRO A 609 -35.17 11.82 -13.90
C PRO A 609 -34.94 13.04 -14.81
N ASN A 610 -35.93 13.94 -14.85
CA ASN A 610 -35.85 15.17 -15.63
C ASN A 610 -34.98 16.24 -14.95
N ILE A 611 -33.72 15.91 -14.69
CA ILE A 611 -32.74 16.78 -14.03
C ILE A 611 -31.50 16.91 -14.93
N PRO A 612 -31.47 17.90 -15.84
CA PRO A 612 -30.37 18.09 -16.77
C PRO A 612 -29.02 18.27 -16.05
N THR A 613 -28.02 17.48 -16.45
CA THR A 613 -26.66 17.60 -15.93
C THR A 613 -25.65 17.11 -16.97
N SER A 614 -24.43 17.62 -16.93
CA SER A 614 -23.28 17.09 -17.69
C SER A 614 -22.30 16.32 -16.79
N THR A 615 -22.67 16.12 -15.53
CA THR A 615 -21.78 15.66 -14.45
C THR A 615 -22.48 14.63 -13.56
N GLY A 616 -23.32 13.79 -14.18
CA GLY A 616 -24.07 12.72 -13.51
C GLY A 616 -23.14 11.64 -12.94
N ARG A 617 -23.42 11.20 -11.71
CA ARG A 617 -22.82 9.99 -11.09
C ARG A 617 -23.90 9.19 -10.38
N ILE A 618 -23.74 7.88 -10.31
CA ILE A 618 -24.61 6.96 -9.58
C ILE A 618 -23.83 6.35 -8.42
N MET A 619 -24.47 6.27 -7.26
CA MET A 619 -24.00 5.54 -6.09
C MET A 619 -24.98 4.41 -5.79
N ILE A 620 -24.45 3.22 -5.51
CA ILE A 620 -25.21 2.10 -4.96
C ILE A 620 -24.69 1.86 -3.55
N LYS A 621 -25.57 1.97 -2.57
CA LYS A 621 -25.25 1.87 -1.15
C LYS A 621 -26.05 0.71 -0.54
N ALA A 622 -25.38 -0.15 0.24
CA ALA A 622 -26.09 -1.17 1.03
C ALA A 622 -26.96 -0.51 2.11
N ASP A 623 -28.18 -1.01 2.30
CA ASP A 623 -29.15 -0.37 3.21
C ASP A 623 -28.86 -0.70 4.68
N ASP A 624 -28.54 -1.96 4.98
CA ASP A 624 -28.21 -2.45 6.33
C ASP A 624 -26.70 -2.57 6.59
N ASN A 625 -25.87 -1.90 5.77
CA ASN A 625 -24.41 -1.92 5.89
C ASN A 625 -23.80 -0.54 5.53
N ILE A 626 -22.49 -0.39 5.72
CA ILE A 626 -21.77 0.89 5.56
C ILE A 626 -21.01 1.00 4.23
N PHE A 627 -20.94 -0.08 3.44
CA PHE A 627 -20.21 -0.09 2.17
C PHE A 627 -21.06 0.41 1.01
N PHE A 628 -20.40 0.93 -0.03
CA PHE A 628 -21.05 1.43 -1.24
C PHE A 628 -20.09 1.43 -2.43
N ALA A 629 -20.64 1.61 -3.63
CA ALA A 629 -19.89 1.81 -4.86
C ALA A 629 -20.39 3.04 -5.62
N VAL A 630 -19.50 3.68 -6.38
CA VAL A 630 -19.81 4.83 -7.26
C VAL A 630 -19.25 4.52 -8.64
N ASN A 631 -19.98 4.90 -9.68
CA ASN A 631 -19.56 4.64 -11.06
C ASN A 631 -18.35 5.52 -11.47
N ASP A 632 -17.46 4.99 -12.30
CA ASP A 632 -16.16 5.60 -12.60
C ASP A 632 -16.26 6.92 -13.39
N VAL A 633 -17.18 6.99 -14.36
CA VAL A 633 -17.22 8.04 -15.39
C VAL A 633 -18.47 8.93 -15.26
N ASN A 634 -18.37 10.20 -15.63
CA ASN A 634 -19.53 11.09 -15.58
C ASN A 634 -20.39 10.78 -16.80
N PHE A 635 -21.70 10.80 -16.61
CA PHE A 635 -22.65 10.80 -17.73
C PHE A 635 -23.41 12.12 -17.79
N SER A 636 -24.12 12.34 -18.89
CA SER A 636 -24.97 13.50 -19.09
C SER A 636 -26.44 13.11 -19.16
N ILE A 637 -27.31 13.96 -18.62
CA ILE A 637 -28.75 13.90 -18.77
C ILE A 637 -29.16 15.10 -19.61
N THR A 638 -29.75 14.86 -20.77
CA THR A 638 -30.33 15.90 -21.63
C THR A 638 -31.83 16.04 -21.35
N PRO A 639 -32.38 17.27 -21.27
CA PRO A 639 -33.81 17.47 -21.08
C PRO A 639 -34.61 16.88 -22.24
N SER A 640 -35.85 16.47 -21.96
CA SER A 640 -36.84 15.98 -22.93
C SER A 640 -38.07 16.89 -22.88
N GLU A 641 -38.76 17.09 -24.01
CA GLU A 641 -39.98 17.92 -24.04
C GLU A 641 -41.09 17.36 -23.14
N ILE A 642 -41.21 16.02 -23.11
CA ILE A 642 -42.15 15.28 -22.28
C ILE A 642 -41.39 14.17 -21.54
N VAL A 643 -41.66 13.99 -20.26
CA VAL A 643 -41.21 12.86 -19.45
C VAL A 643 -42.43 12.21 -18.79
N LEU A 644 -42.52 10.87 -18.88
CA LEU A 644 -43.52 10.06 -18.19
C LEU A 644 -42.82 9.43 -16.99
N ASN A 645 -42.90 10.09 -15.84
CA ASN A 645 -42.13 9.73 -14.65
C ASN A 645 -42.94 8.72 -13.80
N PHE A 646 -42.70 7.43 -14.03
CA PHE A 646 -43.22 6.35 -13.19
C PHE A 646 -42.27 6.08 -12.03
N GLU A 647 -42.79 5.59 -10.90
CA GLU A 647 -41.93 5.13 -9.79
C GLU A 647 -41.14 3.85 -10.17
N GLU A 648 -41.77 2.98 -10.96
CA GLU A 648 -41.19 1.73 -11.46
C GLU A 648 -41.66 1.43 -12.88
N VAL A 649 -40.94 0.54 -13.58
CA VAL A 649 -41.28 0.12 -14.96
C VAL A 649 -41.77 -1.32 -15.04
N VAL A 650 -41.89 -1.99 -13.89
CA VAL A 650 -42.33 -3.37 -13.76
C VAL A 650 -43.44 -3.37 -12.73
N PHE A 651 -44.60 -3.95 -13.07
CA PHE A 651 -45.73 -4.05 -12.17
C PHE A 651 -46.21 -5.49 -12.09
N ASP A 652 -46.26 -6.02 -10.88
CA ASP A 652 -46.71 -7.37 -10.58
C ASP A 652 -48.20 -7.34 -10.19
N ILE A 653 -49.02 -8.20 -10.80
CA ILE A 653 -50.49 -8.20 -10.66
C ILE A 653 -51.00 -9.61 -10.34
N CYS A 654 -51.87 -9.71 -9.33
CA CYS A 654 -52.52 -10.95 -8.96
C CYS A 654 -53.91 -11.10 -9.55
N LYS A 655 -54.17 -12.21 -10.24
CA LYS A 655 -55.54 -12.52 -10.69
C LYS A 655 -56.45 -12.77 -9.48
N PRO A 656 -57.70 -12.27 -9.49
CA PRO A 656 -58.40 -11.58 -10.58
C PRO A 656 -58.33 -10.04 -10.50
N ASP A 657 -57.44 -9.48 -9.68
CA ASP A 657 -57.42 -8.06 -9.35
C ASP A 657 -56.96 -7.20 -10.54
N ASP A 658 -57.57 -6.02 -10.66
CA ASP A 658 -57.18 -4.99 -11.62
C ASP A 658 -56.04 -4.13 -11.03
N LEU A 659 -55.26 -3.46 -11.88
CA LEU A 659 -54.09 -2.66 -11.46
C LEU A 659 -54.32 -1.18 -11.77
N SER A 660 -53.99 -0.31 -10.82
CA SER A 660 -53.93 1.14 -11.03
C SER A 660 -52.48 1.60 -10.86
N VAL A 661 -51.94 2.29 -11.86
CA VAL A 661 -50.56 2.81 -11.87
C VAL A 661 -50.59 4.32 -12.02
N ASP A 662 -49.86 5.03 -11.16
CA ASP A 662 -49.69 6.47 -11.26
C ASP A 662 -48.35 6.83 -11.93
N PHE A 663 -48.35 7.92 -12.70
CA PHE A 663 -47.13 8.58 -13.16
C PHE A 663 -47.31 10.09 -13.17
N THR A 664 -46.22 10.82 -13.04
CA THR A 664 -46.23 12.28 -13.19
C THR A 664 -45.86 12.62 -14.64
N TYR A 665 -46.74 13.38 -15.31
CA TYR A 665 -46.47 14.00 -16.59
C TYR A 665 -45.68 15.29 -16.36
N GLU A 666 -44.44 15.30 -16.83
CA GLU A 666 -43.52 16.43 -16.73
C GLU A 666 -43.20 16.98 -18.12
N THR A 667 -42.98 18.29 -18.20
CA THR A 667 -42.65 19.01 -19.43
C THR A 667 -41.43 19.91 -19.23
N ASP A 668 -40.57 20.01 -20.23
CA ASP A 668 -39.42 20.94 -20.21
C ASP A 668 -39.26 21.60 -21.59
N LEU A 669 -38.19 22.37 -21.79
CA LEU A 669 -37.87 23.09 -23.03
C LEU A 669 -38.94 24.11 -23.46
N GLY A 670 -39.79 24.54 -22.52
CA GLY A 670 -40.90 25.47 -22.77
C GLY A 670 -42.05 24.84 -23.55
N PHE A 671 -42.18 23.51 -23.52
CA PHE A 671 -43.27 22.78 -24.12
C PHE A 671 -44.62 23.12 -23.44
N ASP A 672 -45.65 23.43 -24.22
CA ASP A 672 -46.97 23.88 -23.75
C ASP A 672 -48.14 23.29 -24.56
N GLU A 673 -47.90 22.20 -25.30
CA GLU A 673 -48.93 21.54 -26.11
C GLU A 673 -49.70 20.48 -25.30
N GLU A 674 -51.02 20.35 -25.56
CA GLU A 674 -51.84 19.29 -24.96
C GLU A 674 -51.39 17.91 -25.47
N SER A 675 -51.03 17.04 -24.54
CA SER A 675 -50.59 15.67 -24.80
C SER A 675 -51.70 14.69 -24.46
N ALA A 676 -52.07 13.82 -25.40
CA ALA A 676 -53.02 12.74 -25.18
C ALA A 676 -52.33 11.42 -24.83
N PHE A 677 -52.86 10.73 -23.82
CA PHE A 677 -52.28 9.46 -23.35
C PHE A 677 -52.94 8.25 -24.01
N SER A 678 -52.14 7.24 -24.36
CA SER A 678 -52.63 5.96 -24.90
C SER A 678 -51.71 4.81 -24.54
N VAL A 679 -52.20 3.57 -24.63
CA VAL A 679 -51.39 2.35 -24.46
C VAL A 679 -51.43 1.51 -25.73
N LEU A 680 -50.29 0.95 -26.14
CA LEU A 680 -50.15 -0.06 -27.18
C LEU A 680 -49.74 -1.40 -26.57
N ASP A 681 -49.97 -2.48 -27.35
CA ASP A 681 -49.57 -3.86 -27.02
C ASP A 681 -50.21 -4.45 -25.75
N LEU A 682 -51.41 -3.96 -25.38
CA LEU A 682 -52.20 -4.53 -24.30
C LEU A 682 -52.52 -6.02 -24.54
N PRO A 683 -52.47 -6.88 -23.50
CA PRO A 683 -52.94 -8.25 -23.58
C PRO A 683 -54.42 -8.32 -24.00
N ILE A 684 -54.79 -9.37 -24.75
CA ILE A 684 -56.17 -9.56 -25.19
C ILE A 684 -57.08 -9.70 -23.95
N GLY A 685 -58.07 -8.82 -23.83
CA GLY A 685 -59.04 -8.83 -22.71
C GLY A 685 -58.82 -7.71 -21.70
N VAL A 686 -57.67 -7.03 -21.74
CA VAL A 686 -57.35 -5.89 -20.86
C VAL A 686 -57.76 -4.57 -21.52
N THR A 687 -58.30 -3.65 -20.71
CA THR A 687 -58.55 -2.26 -21.11
C THR A 687 -57.77 -1.33 -20.20
N ALA A 688 -57.15 -0.29 -20.75
CA ALA A 688 -56.47 0.76 -19.99
C ALA A 688 -57.25 2.08 -20.10
N THR A 689 -57.53 2.73 -18.97
CA THR A 689 -58.17 4.05 -18.92
C THR A 689 -57.32 5.06 -18.16
N PHE A 690 -57.15 6.26 -18.72
CA PHE A 690 -56.32 7.32 -18.13
C PHE A 690 -57.17 8.39 -17.44
N THR A 691 -56.75 8.80 -16.24
CA THR A 691 -57.37 9.87 -15.47
C THR A 691 -56.30 10.86 -14.99
N PRO A 692 -56.18 12.07 -15.59
CA PRO A 692 -56.89 12.56 -16.79
C PRO A 692 -56.38 11.89 -18.08
N SER A 693 -57.19 11.91 -19.14
CA SER A 693 -56.81 11.31 -20.45
C SER A 693 -55.91 12.20 -21.31
N VAL A 694 -55.73 13.46 -20.92
CA VAL A 694 -54.86 14.46 -21.55
C VAL A 694 -54.23 15.35 -20.47
N ALA A 695 -53.07 15.93 -20.75
CA ALA A 695 -52.44 16.95 -19.92
C ALA A 695 -51.69 17.97 -20.78
N ASP A 696 -51.71 19.25 -20.38
CA ASP A 696 -50.98 20.37 -20.98
C ASP A 696 -50.15 21.15 -19.95
N ALA A 697 -50.32 20.86 -18.66
CA ALA A 697 -49.60 21.46 -17.56
C ALA A 697 -48.51 20.51 -17.04
N ASP A 698 -47.34 21.09 -16.75
CA ASP A 698 -46.25 20.42 -16.04
C ASP A 698 -46.69 19.90 -14.66
N ASP A 699 -46.02 18.85 -14.16
CA ASP A 699 -46.26 18.22 -12.85
C ASP A 699 -47.71 17.74 -12.67
N THR A 700 -48.30 17.17 -13.74
CA THR A 700 -49.66 16.62 -13.71
C THR A 700 -49.62 15.14 -13.34
N LEU A 701 -50.20 14.77 -12.20
CA LEU A 701 -50.42 13.36 -11.84
C LEU A 701 -51.45 12.72 -12.77
N VAL A 702 -51.09 11.57 -13.35
CA VAL A 702 -51.95 10.78 -14.25
C VAL A 702 -52.02 9.34 -13.75
N THR A 703 -53.24 8.84 -13.59
CA THR A 703 -53.51 7.45 -13.20
C THR A 703 -53.91 6.63 -14.42
N ILE A 704 -53.37 5.41 -14.55
CA ILE A 704 -53.75 4.40 -15.55
C ILE A 704 -54.42 3.22 -14.84
N ASP A 705 -55.71 3.02 -15.09
CA ASP A 705 -56.44 1.84 -14.60
C ASP A 705 -56.43 0.73 -15.67
N PHE A 706 -55.79 -0.40 -15.38
CA PHE A 706 -55.81 -1.62 -16.18
C PHE A 706 -56.89 -2.59 -15.66
N GLU A 707 -58.01 -2.66 -16.37
CA GLU A 707 -59.15 -3.54 -16.04
C GLU A 707 -59.19 -4.81 -16.92
N GLY A 708 -59.72 -5.91 -16.38
CA GLY A 708 -60.00 -7.14 -17.14
C GLY A 708 -58.95 -8.26 -16.97
N ILE A 709 -58.04 -8.10 -15.99
CA ILE A 709 -56.91 -9.00 -15.73
C ILE A 709 -57.34 -10.45 -15.45
N SER A 710 -58.52 -10.65 -14.85
CA SER A 710 -59.08 -11.98 -14.55
C SER A 710 -59.14 -12.96 -15.74
N THR A 711 -59.15 -12.48 -16.99
CA THR A 711 -59.26 -13.31 -18.20
C THR A 711 -57.93 -13.55 -18.93
N VAL A 712 -56.83 -12.95 -18.47
CA VAL A 712 -55.50 -13.01 -19.09
C VAL A 712 -54.71 -14.18 -18.51
N ASP A 713 -53.97 -14.91 -19.33
CA ASP A 713 -53.10 -15.99 -18.84
C ASP A 713 -51.91 -15.42 -18.05
N PRO A 714 -51.43 -16.08 -16.98
CA PRO A 714 -50.21 -15.66 -16.28
C PRO A 714 -49.01 -15.54 -17.23
N GLY A 715 -48.21 -14.50 -17.04
CA GLY A 715 -47.07 -14.21 -17.91
C GLY A 715 -46.59 -12.77 -17.83
N ILE A 716 -45.53 -12.48 -18.59
CA ILE A 716 -44.90 -11.15 -18.66
C ILE A 716 -45.32 -10.48 -19.97
N TYR A 717 -45.90 -9.29 -19.86
CA TYR A 717 -46.47 -8.54 -20.98
C TYR A 717 -45.83 -7.16 -21.07
N PRO A 718 -44.97 -6.90 -22.08
CA PRO A 718 -44.48 -5.55 -22.33
C PRO A 718 -45.59 -4.71 -22.97
N ILE A 719 -45.93 -3.59 -22.34
CA ILE A 719 -46.91 -2.62 -22.84
C ILE A 719 -46.21 -1.28 -23.08
N ARG A 720 -46.66 -0.51 -24.07
CA ARG A 720 -46.09 0.81 -24.37
C ARG A 720 -47.08 1.90 -24.04
N VAL A 721 -46.72 2.77 -23.10
CA VAL A 721 -47.50 3.97 -22.75
C VAL A 721 -46.96 5.14 -23.58
N LEU A 722 -47.86 5.85 -24.26
CA LEU A 722 -47.53 6.96 -25.15
C LEU A 722 -48.16 8.25 -24.65
N ALA A 723 -47.41 9.34 -24.75
CA ALA A 723 -47.93 10.70 -24.74
C ALA A 723 -47.74 11.31 -26.12
N THR A 724 -48.84 11.63 -26.79
CA THR A 724 -48.85 12.18 -28.15
C THR A 724 -49.41 13.60 -28.15
N ALA A 725 -48.56 14.55 -28.52
CA ALA A 725 -48.93 15.92 -28.85
C ALA A 725 -48.85 16.15 -30.37
N ASP A 726 -49.12 17.38 -30.81
CA ASP A 726 -49.09 17.73 -32.24
C ASP A 726 -47.66 17.68 -32.82
N THR A 727 -46.65 18.03 -32.03
CA THR A 727 -45.25 18.11 -32.48
C THR A 727 -44.35 16.97 -32.03
N VAL A 728 -44.68 16.31 -30.92
CA VAL A 728 -43.84 15.26 -30.31
C VAL A 728 -44.67 14.07 -29.86
N THR A 729 -44.08 12.88 -29.92
CA THR A 729 -44.63 11.69 -29.27
C THR A 729 -43.51 11.06 -28.46
N LYS A 730 -43.76 10.82 -27.18
CA LYS A 730 -42.86 10.09 -26.29
C LYS A 730 -43.51 8.79 -25.87
N GLU A 731 -42.71 7.75 -25.73
CA GLU A 731 -43.17 6.43 -25.31
C GLU A 731 -42.27 5.89 -24.20
N ILE A 732 -42.87 5.15 -23.28
CA ILE A 732 -42.18 4.35 -22.28
C ILE A 732 -42.75 2.93 -22.29
N THR A 733 -41.89 1.92 -22.15
CA THR A 733 -42.31 0.52 -22.09
C THR A 733 -42.38 0.09 -20.63
N LEU A 734 -43.54 -0.38 -20.19
CA LEU A 734 -43.75 -1.00 -18.88
C LEU A 734 -43.86 -2.51 -19.04
N GLN A 735 -43.47 -3.28 -18.03
CA GLN A 735 -43.71 -4.72 -17.97
C GLN A 735 -44.81 -5.03 -16.96
N LEU A 736 -45.95 -5.53 -17.44
CA LEU A 736 -46.97 -6.10 -16.56
C LEU A 736 -46.71 -7.59 -16.39
N ARG A 737 -46.42 -8.03 -15.16
CA ARG A 737 -46.32 -9.46 -14.84
C ARG A 737 -47.59 -9.90 -14.14
N ILE A 738 -48.32 -10.81 -14.78
CA ILE A 738 -49.59 -11.31 -14.27
C ILE A 738 -49.35 -12.69 -13.67
N TYR A 739 -49.73 -12.86 -12.41
CA TYR A 739 -49.60 -14.09 -11.63
C TYR A 739 -50.97 -14.64 -11.20
N ASP A 740 -51.02 -15.92 -10.83
CA ASP A 740 -52.19 -16.56 -10.22
C ASP A 740 -51.79 -17.35 -8.95
N ASP A 741 -52.80 -17.84 -8.22
CA ASP A 741 -52.63 -18.61 -6.98
C ASP A 741 -52.55 -20.13 -7.22
N ASN A 742 -52.40 -20.57 -8.48
CA ASN A 742 -52.42 -21.97 -8.87
C ASN A 742 -51.01 -22.47 -9.21
N PHE A 743 -50.34 -23.01 -8.21
CA PHE A 743 -48.96 -23.47 -8.31
C PHE A 743 -48.83 -24.92 -8.82
N GLU A 744 -47.87 -25.17 -9.70
CA GLU A 744 -47.41 -26.54 -10.01
C GLU A 744 -46.51 -27.08 -8.89
N GLU A 745 -46.47 -28.41 -8.73
CA GLU A 745 -45.57 -29.06 -7.77
C GLU A 745 -44.09 -28.84 -8.17
N VAL A 746 -43.27 -28.43 -7.20
CA VAL A 746 -41.85 -28.14 -7.43
C VAL A 746 -41.06 -29.43 -7.58
N ILE A 747 -40.24 -29.50 -8.63
CA ILE A 747 -39.38 -30.66 -8.93
C ILE A 747 -37.97 -30.37 -8.42
N LEU A 748 -37.52 -31.11 -7.41
CA LEU A 748 -36.15 -31.06 -6.89
C LEU A 748 -35.17 -31.73 -7.86
N ILE A 749 -33.97 -31.18 -8.00
CA ILE A 749 -32.94 -31.58 -8.98
C ILE A 749 -31.66 -32.05 -8.28
N SER A 750 -31.08 -31.22 -7.42
CA SER A 750 -29.80 -31.47 -6.75
C SER A 750 -29.85 -31.01 -5.28
N PRO A 751 -29.14 -31.64 -4.34
CA PRO A 751 -28.56 -32.97 -4.46
C PRO A 751 -29.66 -34.01 -4.70
N VAL A 752 -29.35 -35.10 -5.40
CA VAL A 752 -30.32 -36.20 -5.62
C VAL A 752 -30.71 -36.83 -4.28
N ASP A 753 -31.91 -37.41 -4.17
CA ASP A 753 -32.35 -38.03 -2.91
C ASP A 753 -31.39 -39.12 -2.42
N SER A 754 -31.08 -39.09 -1.12
CA SER A 754 -30.09 -39.92 -0.43
C SER A 754 -28.64 -39.70 -0.88
N PHE A 755 -28.27 -38.48 -1.27
CA PHE A 755 -26.89 -38.13 -1.59
C PHE A 755 -25.99 -38.19 -0.35
N GLU A 756 -24.80 -38.75 -0.49
CA GLU A 756 -23.82 -38.86 0.61
C GLU A 756 -22.63 -37.91 0.36
N ASN A 757 -22.02 -37.42 1.43
CA ASN A 757 -20.85 -36.53 1.42
C ASN A 757 -21.09 -35.20 0.67
N ALA A 758 -22.25 -34.57 0.90
CA ALA A 758 -22.47 -33.19 0.51
C ALA A 758 -21.57 -32.25 1.32
N SER A 759 -20.97 -31.22 0.71
CA SER A 759 -20.42 -30.12 1.50
C SER A 759 -21.54 -29.39 2.24
N THR A 760 -21.20 -28.63 3.28
CA THR A 760 -22.17 -27.84 4.04
C THR A 760 -22.76 -26.69 3.23
N ASP A 761 -22.08 -26.26 2.16
CA ASP A 761 -22.54 -25.23 1.20
C ASP A 761 -23.32 -25.80 -0.01
N VAL A 762 -23.74 -27.08 0.08
CA VAL A 762 -24.35 -27.82 -1.03
C VAL A 762 -25.45 -27.04 -1.74
N LEU A 763 -25.30 -26.85 -3.05
CA LEU A 763 -26.31 -26.17 -3.85
C LEU A 763 -27.56 -27.05 -4.00
N LEU A 764 -28.64 -26.66 -3.31
CA LEU A 764 -29.98 -27.21 -3.50
C LEU A 764 -30.55 -26.59 -4.78
N GLU A 765 -30.96 -27.40 -5.76
CA GLU A 765 -31.52 -26.93 -7.02
C GLU A 765 -32.89 -27.54 -7.28
N TRP A 766 -33.81 -26.76 -7.82
CA TRP A 766 -35.14 -27.17 -8.24
C TRP A 766 -35.54 -26.47 -9.54
N LYS A 767 -36.56 -27.01 -10.20
CA LYS A 767 -37.05 -26.47 -11.46
C LYS A 767 -37.89 -25.20 -11.22
N THR A 768 -37.50 -24.08 -11.83
CA THR A 768 -38.28 -22.84 -11.79
C THR A 768 -39.46 -22.84 -12.77
N SER A 769 -40.48 -22.04 -12.47
CA SER A 769 -41.65 -21.80 -13.33
C SER A 769 -41.98 -20.32 -13.37
N VAL A 770 -42.43 -19.82 -14.53
CA VAL A 770 -42.65 -18.38 -14.80
C VAL A 770 -43.71 -17.71 -13.90
N GLY A 771 -44.55 -18.49 -13.21
CA GLY A 771 -45.57 -17.99 -12.28
C GLY A 771 -45.10 -17.86 -10.82
N ASN A 772 -43.88 -18.31 -10.50
CA ASN A 772 -43.35 -18.30 -9.15
C ASN A 772 -42.26 -17.24 -9.08
N THR A 773 -42.44 -16.23 -8.24
CA THR A 773 -41.42 -15.20 -8.00
C THR A 773 -40.45 -15.62 -6.90
N GLN A 774 -40.93 -16.41 -5.96
CA GLN A 774 -40.22 -16.84 -4.75
C GLN A 774 -40.41 -18.32 -4.47
N TYR A 775 -39.54 -18.86 -3.64
CA TYR A 775 -39.61 -20.23 -3.16
C TYR A 775 -39.26 -20.26 -1.68
N ASP A 776 -40.12 -20.88 -0.86
CA ASP A 776 -39.82 -21.13 0.54
C ASP A 776 -39.17 -22.51 0.64
N ILE A 777 -37.98 -22.55 1.24
CA ILE A 777 -37.19 -23.75 1.48
C ILE A 777 -37.23 -24.04 2.97
N GLU A 778 -37.33 -25.33 3.30
CA GLU A 778 -37.11 -25.83 4.66
C GLU A 778 -36.10 -26.95 4.62
N ILE A 779 -35.17 -26.92 5.56
CA ILE A 779 -34.19 -27.96 5.83
C ILE A 779 -34.37 -28.43 7.27
N SER A 780 -34.40 -29.74 7.48
CA SER A 780 -34.64 -30.36 8.78
C SER A 780 -33.70 -31.55 8.99
N ASP A 781 -33.35 -31.84 10.24
CA ASP A 781 -32.61 -33.06 10.63
C ASP A 781 -33.55 -34.28 10.81
N ASP A 782 -34.86 -34.10 10.59
CA ASP A 782 -35.86 -35.14 10.75
C ASP A 782 -36.88 -35.21 9.60
N THR A 783 -37.30 -36.42 9.23
CA THR A 783 -38.24 -36.66 8.11
C THR A 783 -39.64 -36.04 8.29
N ALA A 784 -40.03 -35.70 9.52
CA ALA A 784 -41.32 -35.11 9.82
C ALA A 784 -41.28 -33.57 9.83
N PHE A 785 -40.10 -32.95 9.60
CA PHE A 785 -39.90 -31.51 9.63
C PHE A 785 -40.40 -30.89 10.94
N THR A 786 -40.09 -31.55 12.07
CA THR A 786 -40.43 -31.07 13.42
C THR A 786 -39.35 -30.17 14.00
N ASN A 787 -38.09 -30.38 13.60
CA ASN A 787 -36.95 -29.56 13.95
C ASN A 787 -36.37 -28.95 12.66
N ILE A 788 -36.74 -27.71 12.38
CA ILE A 788 -36.26 -26.96 11.23
C ILE A 788 -34.90 -26.36 11.57
N ILE A 789 -33.90 -26.69 10.77
CA ILE A 789 -32.52 -26.21 10.88
C ILE A 789 -32.41 -24.85 10.19
N GLU A 790 -32.94 -24.78 8.98
CA GLU A 790 -32.92 -23.57 8.16
C GLU A 790 -34.23 -23.44 7.39
N SER A 791 -34.77 -22.23 7.34
CA SER A 791 -35.91 -21.90 6.51
C SER A 791 -35.76 -20.49 5.96
N ILE A 792 -35.89 -20.38 4.65
CA ILE A 792 -35.64 -19.14 3.91
C ILE A 792 -36.57 -19.05 2.70
N THR A 793 -36.83 -17.83 2.26
CA THR A 793 -37.49 -17.54 0.99
C THR A 793 -36.45 -17.01 0.02
N VAL A 794 -36.30 -17.61 -1.16
CA VAL A 794 -35.34 -17.16 -2.18
C VAL A 794 -36.02 -16.86 -3.51
N ASN A 795 -35.39 -15.98 -4.28
CA ASN A 795 -35.76 -15.73 -5.66
C ASN A 795 -34.96 -16.66 -6.56
N GLY A 796 -35.61 -17.58 -7.27
CA GLY A 796 -34.95 -18.45 -8.24
C GLY A 796 -35.01 -19.94 -7.95
N GLY A 797 -34.16 -20.70 -8.63
CA GLY A 797 -34.21 -22.17 -8.70
C GLY A 797 -33.20 -22.88 -7.83
N SER A 798 -32.51 -22.17 -6.95
CA SER A 798 -31.41 -22.72 -6.19
C SER A 798 -31.19 -22.01 -4.87
N PHE A 799 -30.58 -22.70 -3.91
CA PHE A 799 -30.20 -22.18 -2.62
C PHE A 799 -29.03 -22.99 -2.03
N SER A 800 -28.02 -22.31 -1.49
CA SER A 800 -26.94 -22.95 -0.73
C SER A 800 -27.17 -22.72 0.77
N PRO A 801 -27.38 -23.78 1.57
CA PRO A 801 -27.59 -23.70 3.02
C PRO A 801 -26.37 -23.14 3.75
N THR A 802 -26.58 -22.56 4.92
CA THR A 802 -25.51 -21.97 5.75
C THR A 802 -25.47 -22.53 7.17
N LEU A 803 -26.53 -23.23 7.60
CA LEU A 803 -26.69 -23.70 8.98
C LEU A 803 -26.51 -25.22 9.13
N LEU A 804 -25.86 -25.86 8.15
CA LEU A 804 -25.66 -27.31 8.18
C LEU A 804 -24.44 -27.67 9.02
N ASP A 805 -24.64 -28.59 9.95
CA ASP A 805 -23.56 -29.26 10.64
C ASP A 805 -22.97 -30.35 9.75
N ASN A 806 -21.67 -30.60 9.93
CA ASN A 806 -20.99 -31.72 9.31
C ASN A 806 -21.43 -33.07 9.91
N ASN A 807 -21.19 -34.15 9.16
CA ASN A 807 -21.51 -35.52 9.58
C ASN A 807 -22.97 -35.70 10.05
N SER A 808 -23.90 -35.01 9.40
CA SER A 808 -25.32 -34.99 9.75
C SER A 808 -26.17 -35.35 8.53
N THR A 809 -27.39 -35.83 8.76
CA THR A 809 -28.34 -36.14 7.69
C THR A 809 -29.47 -35.11 7.71
N TYR A 810 -29.71 -34.49 6.56
CA TYR A 810 -30.74 -33.48 6.40
C TYR A 810 -31.78 -33.89 5.36
N PHE A 811 -32.98 -33.33 5.53
CA PHE A 811 -34.13 -33.44 4.65
C PHE A 811 -34.53 -32.05 4.23
N TRP A 812 -34.72 -31.84 2.93
CA TRP A 812 -35.12 -30.53 2.42
C TRP A 812 -36.32 -30.63 1.49
N ARG A 813 -37.14 -29.58 1.49
CA ARG A 813 -38.34 -29.45 0.67
C ARG A 813 -38.54 -28.00 0.26
N VAL A 814 -39.18 -27.81 -0.89
CA VAL A 814 -39.40 -26.48 -1.47
C VAL A 814 -40.88 -26.30 -1.79
N LYS A 815 -41.47 -25.16 -1.43
CA LYS A 815 -42.79 -24.73 -1.92
C LYS A 815 -42.64 -23.46 -2.76
N PRO A 816 -43.41 -23.32 -3.84
CA PRO A 816 -43.40 -22.12 -4.66
C PRO A 816 -44.26 -21.02 -4.02
N ARG A 817 -43.92 -19.76 -4.30
CA ARG A 817 -44.59 -18.57 -3.79
C ARG A 817 -44.63 -17.47 -4.86
N ASN A 818 -45.67 -16.65 -4.82
CA ASN A 818 -45.71 -15.36 -5.48
C ASN A 818 -46.55 -14.38 -4.64
N ASP A 819 -46.75 -13.16 -5.12
CA ASP A 819 -47.53 -12.15 -4.39
C ASP A 819 -49.01 -12.53 -4.20
N CYS A 820 -49.50 -13.52 -4.94
CA CYS A 820 -50.89 -13.96 -4.94
C CYS A 820 -51.14 -15.09 -3.95
N GLY A 821 -50.08 -15.79 -3.53
CA GLY A 821 -50.19 -16.86 -2.56
C GLY A 821 -48.97 -17.77 -2.50
N GLU A 822 -49.15 -18.90 -1.83
CA GLU A 822 -48.13 -19.93 -1.69
C GLU A 822 -48.70 -21.29 -2.10
N GLY A 823 -47.85 -22.11 -2.73
CA GLY A 823 -48.16 -23.49 -3.08
C GLY A 823 -47.96 -24.45 -1.91
N VAL A 824 -47.79 -25.72 -2.26
CA VAL A 824 -47.50 -26.80 -1.30
C VAL A 824 -46.04 -27.23 -1.40
N PHE A 825 -45.48 -27.69 -0.28
CA PHE A 825 -44.13 -28.26 -0.27
C PHE A 825 -44.05 -29.51 -1.15
N SER A 826 -42.95 -29.64 -1.88
CA SER A 826 -42.57 -30.84 -2.61
C SER A 826 -42.43 -32.06 -1.68
N ALA A 827 -42.38 -33.25 -2.27
CA ALA A 827 -41.81 -34.39 -1.56
C ALA A 827 -40.35 -34.07 -1.17
N PRO A 828 -39.92 -34.38 0.08
CA PRO A 828 -38.59 -34.02 0.54
C PRO A 828 -37.53 -34.93 -0.08
N PHE A 829 -36.36 -34.36 -0.38
CA PHE A 829 -35.13 -35.12 -0.66
C PHE A 829 -34.26 -35.14 0.59
N SER A 830 -33.40 -36.15 0.69
CA SER A 830 -32.43 -36.30 1.77
C SER A 830 -30.99 -36.27 1.28
N PHE A 831 -30.08 -35.79 2.11
CA PHE A 831 -28.63 -35.88 1.89
C PHE A 831 -27.88 -35.94 3.23
N SER A 832 -26.65 -36.44 3.23
CA SER A 832 -25.74 -36.38 4.38
C SER A 832 -24.55 -35.48 4.09
N THR A 833 -24.18 -34.63 5.06
CA THR A 833 -23.03 -33.75 4.96
C THR A 833 -21.72 -34.52 5.16
N VAL A 834 -20.64 -33.97 4.62
CA VAL A 834 -19.28 -34.52 4.65
C VAL A 834 -18.77 -34.65 6.09
N GLN A 835 -17.93 -35.65 6.32
CA GLN A 835 -17.23 -35.81 7.59
C GLN A 835 -15.95 -34.96 7.58
N PHE A 836 -15.79 -34.13 8.60
CA PHE A 836 -14.52 -33.45 8.85
C PHE A 836 -13.55 -34.39 9.53
N ASN A 837 -12.37 -34.54 8.94
CA ASN A 837 -11.27 -35.23 9.58
C ASN A 837 -10.11 -34.26 9.70
N CYS A 838 -9.54 -34.21 10.90
CA CYS A 838 -8.42 -33.33 11.19
C CYS A 838 -7.13 -34.15 11.27
N ALA A 839 -6.07 -33.64 10.65
CA ALA A 839 -4.73 -34.18 10.77
C ALA A 839 -3.78 -33.10 11.30
N THR A 840 -2.85 -33.53 12.14
CA THR A 840 -1.79 -32.67 12.64
C THR A 840 -0.49 -33.02 11.93
N LYS A 841 0.12 -32.06 11.24
CA LYS A 841 1.45 -32.22 10.63
C LYS A 841 2.44 -31.22 11.22
N SER A 842 3.63 -31.71 11.56
CA SER A 842 4.72 -30.89 12.08
C SER A 842 5.77 -30.65 11.00
N ALA A 843 6.30 -29.44 10.93
CA ALA A 843 7.43 -29.13 10.06
C ALA A 843 8.70 -29.86 10.52
N THR A 844 9.59 -30.18 9.57
CA THR A 844 10.89 -30.80 9.85
C THR A 844 12.03 -29.76 9.82
N GLY A 845 13.22 -30.12 10.33
CA GLY A 845 14.39 -29.24 10.27
C GLY A 845 14.49 -28.18 11.38
N MET A 846 13.78 -28.36 12.49
CA MET A 846 13.82 -27.46 13.65
C MET A 846 14.96 -27.79 14.64
N PRO A 847 15.45 -26.79 15.41
CA PRO A 847 15.09 -25.37 15.36
C PRO A 847 15.75 -24.64 14.19
N ILE A 848 15.04 -23.67 13.60
CA ILE A 848 15.58 -22.76 12.57
C ILE A 848 16.03 -21.47 13.26
N ALA A 849 17.31 -21.10 13.12
CA ALA A 849 17.85 -19.90 13.74
C ALA A 849 17.37 -18.61 13.03
N ILE A 850 16.90 -17.64 13.80
CA ILE A 850 16.67 -16.26 13.38
C ILE A 850 17.95 -15.47 13.70
N SER A 851 18.62 -15.00 12.64
CA SER A 851 19.95 -14.36 12.74
C SER A 851 19.89 -13.05 13.52
N SER A 852 20.78 -12.87 14.50
CA SER A 852 20.88 -11.59 15.22
C SER A 852 21.54 -10.44 14.44
N SER A 853 21.67 -10.59 13.12
CA SER A 853 22.34 -9.64 12.23
C SER A 853 21.52 -9.44 10.96
N GLY A 854 21.33 -8.17 10.60
CA GLY A 854 20.49 -7.76 9.48
C GLY A 854 19.01 -7.76 9.84
N THR A 855 18.15 -7.87 8.84
CA THR A 855 16.70 -8.07 8.97
C THR A 855 16.36 -9.41 8.31
N PRO A 856 16.63 -10.54 8.97
CA PRO A 856 16.53 -11.85 8.34
C PRO A 856 15.08 -12.24 8.05
N VAL A 857 14.91 -13.03 6.99
CA VAL A 857 13.65 -13.71 6.69
C VAL A 857 13.93 -15.20 6.71
N ILE A 858 13.19 -15.95 7.53
CA ILE A 858 13.24 -17.41 7.55
C ILE A 858 11.91 -17.98 7.12
N THR A 859 11.95 -19.18 6.52
CA THR A 859 10.76 -19.89 6.07
C THR A 859 10.80 -21.33 6.56
N SER A 860 9.65 -21.86 6.96
CA SER A 860 9.44 -23.28 7.26
C SER A 860 8.24 -23.79 6.48
N LYS A 861 8.25 -25.07 6.07
CA LYS A 861 7.24 -25.63 5.18
C LYS A 861 6.63 -26.91 5.74
N ILE A 862 5.33 -27.10 5.48
CA ILE A 862 4.59 -28.35 5.67
C ILE A 862 3.95 -28.71 4.34
N VAL A 863 3.97 -30.00 3.98
CA VAL A 863 3.42 -30.48 2.70
C VAL A 863 2.29 -31.46 2.95
N PHE A 864 1.17 -31.22 2.27
CA PHE A 864 0.07 -32.17 2.14
C PHE A 864 0.06 -32.73 0.72
N PHE A 865 -0.27 -34.01 0.59
CA PHE A 865 -0.28 -34.73 -0.69
C PHE A 865 -1.71 -35.04 -1.14
N GLU A 866 -2.68 -34.78 -0.27
CA GLU A 866 -4.10 -34.93 -0.47
C GLU A 866 -4.69 -33.66 -1.08
N ASP A 867 -5.58 -33.82 -2.06
CA ASP A 867 -6.33 -32.73 -2.69
C ASP A 867 -7.74 -32.71 -2.11
N LEU A 868 -7.86 -32.17 -0.90
CA LEU A 868 -9.10 -32.06 -0.15
C LEU A 868 -9.36 -30.58 0.20
N PRO A 869 -10.62 -30.11 0.16
CA PRO A 869 -10.97 -28.77 0.61
C PRO A 869 -10.67 -28.58 2.10
N VAL A 870 -10.01 -27.48 2.44
CA VAL A 870 -9.74 -27.04 3.81
C VAL A 870 -11.06 -26.61 4.47
N ALA A 871 -11.32 -27.11 5.66
CA ALA A 871 -12.45 -26.73 6.49
C ALA A 871 -12.06 -25.81 7.66
N ASP A 872 -10.88 -26.05 8.24
CA ASP A 872 -10.32 -25.25 9.34
C ASP A 872 -8.80 -25.45 9.42
N ILE A 873 -8.08 -24.40 9.83
CA ILE A 873 -6.61 -24.40 10.02
C ILE A 873 -6.29 -23.78 11.37
N ASN A 874 -5.60 -24.54 12.22
CA ASN A 874 -4.98 -24.04 13.45
C ASN A 874 -3.45 -24.09 13.33
N VAL A 875 -2.80 -22.99 13.73
CA VAL A 875 -1.34 -22.84 13.63
C VAL A 875 -0.68 -22.85 15.00
N ILE A 876 0.11 -23.86 15.30
CA ILE A 876 0.76 -24.00 16.61
C ILE A 876 2.25 -23.65 16.45
N LEU A 877 2.68 -22.60 17.16
CA LEU A 877 4.03 -22.04 17.06
C LEU A 877 4.74 -22.00 18.41
N ASP A 878 6.03 -22.37 18.38
CA ASP A 878 7.00 -22.12 19.45
C ASP A 878 8.18 -21.34 18.84
N ILE A 879 8.25 -20.04 19.13
CA ILE A 879 9.29 -19.13 18.66
C ILE A 879 9.99 -18.54 19.88
N GLU A 880 11.31 -18.70 19.97
CA GLU A 880 12.13 -17.90 20.86
C GLU A 880 12.59 -16.63 20.13
N HIS A 881 12.35 -15.45 20.71
CA HIS A 881 12.85 -14.18 20.20
C HIS A 881 12.98 -13.15 21.31
N THR A 882 13.92 -12.21 21.16
CA THR A 882 14.24 -11.24 22.20
C THR A 882 13.16 -10.16 22.33
N PHE A 883 12.58 -9.71 21.21
CA PHE A 883 11.46 -8.77 21.18
C PHE A 883 10.43 -9.17 20.11
N LEU A 884 9.15 -9.21 20.46
CA LEU A 884 8.08 -9.53 19.50
C LEU A 884 7.73 -8.36 18.58
N ALA A 885 8.08 -7.12 18.95
CA ALA A 885 7.92 -5.93 18.11
C ALA A 885 8.68 -6.04 16.76
N ASP A 886 9.68 -6.90 16.69
CA ASP A 886 10.53 -7.05 15.50
C ASP A 886 9.94 -8.05 14.50
N LEU A 887 9.07 -8.96 14.98
CA LEU A 887 8.61 -10.09 14.20
C LEU A 887 7.33 -9.80 13.41
N VAL A 888 7.33 -10.22 12.15
CA VAL A 888 6.13 -10.43 11.34
C VAL A 888 6.07 -11.91 10.98
N VAL A 889 5.00 -12.58 11.39
CA VAL A 889 4.78 -14.02 11.20
C VAL A 889 3.55 -14.21 10.32
N SER A 890 3.71 -14.89 9.19
CA SER A 890 2.61 -15.14 8.25
C SER A 890 2.61 -16.57 7.74
N LEU A 891 1.41 -17.12 7.53
CA LEU A 891 1.19 -18.41 6.88
C LEU A 891 0.68 -18.16 5.45
N THR A 892 1.25 -18.85 4.47
CA THR A 892 0.80 -18.82 3.08
C THR A 892 0.38 -20.21 2.62
N SER A 893 -0.83 -20.32 2.08
CA SER A 893 -1.36 -21.56 1.51
C SER A 893 -0.75 -21.86 0.13
N PRO A 894 -0.89 -23.10 -0.39
CA PRO A 894 -0.47 -23.45 -1.75
C PRO A 894 -1.15 -22.63 -2.84
N ALA A 895 -2.37 -22.13 -2.60
CA ALA A 895 -3.09 -21.25 -3.53
C ALA A 895 -2.54 -19.82 -3.56
N GLY A 896 -1.72 -19.43 -2.59
CA GLY A 896 -1.10 -18.11 -2.48
C GLY A 896 -1.81 -17.15 -1.52
N THR A 897 -2.86 -17.59 -0.83
CA THR A 897 -3.50 -16.80 0.24
C THR A 897 -2.55 -16.67 1.41
N THR A 898 -2.39 -15.47 1.95
CA THR A 898 -1.48 -15.19 3.07
C THR A 898 -2.26 -14.62 4.25
N VAL A 899 -2.11 -15.24 5.42
CA VAL A 899 -2.69 -14.78 6.69
C VAL A 899 -1.56 -14.41 7.64
N THR A 900 -1.57 -13.18 8.14
CA THR A 900 -0.62 -12.73 9.15
C THR A 900 -1.11 -13.11 10.54
N LEU A 901 -0.29 -13.86 11.28
CA LEU A 901 -0.61 -14.31 12.63
C LEU A 901 -0.24 -13.24 13.66
N VAL A 902 0.94 -12.63 13.48
CA VAL A 902 1.52 -11.60 14.36
C VAL A 902 2.28 -10.59 13.50
N SER A 903 2.19 -9.29 13.84
CA SER A 903 2.88 -8.22 13.14
C SER A 903 3.32 -7.14 14.12
N SER A 904 4.63 -7.07 14.39
CA SER A 904 5.26 -6.11 15.29
C SER A 904 4.52 -5.91 16.62
N SER A 905 4.01 -7.02 17.17
CA SER A 905 3.09 -6.99 18.30
C SER A 905 3.81 -7.11 19.64
N CYS A 906 3.14 -6.71 20.72
CA CYS A 906 3.60 -6.93 22.10
C CYS A 906 4.90 -6.24 22.54
N GLY A 907 5.44 -5.28 21.77
CA GLY A 907 6.54 -4.43 22.23
C GLY A 907 7.77 -5.26 22.65
N ASP A 908 8.24 -5.02 23.87
CA ASP A 908 9.43 -5.67 24.44
C ASP A 908 9.19 -7.11 24.94
N ALA A 909 7.98 -7.65 24.76
CA ALA A 909 7.65 -9.01 25.15
C ALA A 909 8.49 -10.03 24.38
N ARG A 910 8.66 -11.23 24.95
CA ARG A 910 9.56 -12.26 24.41
C ARG A 910 8.83 -13.55 24.12
N ASN A 911 9.21 -14.20 23.03
CA ASN A 911 8.77 -15.55 22.67
C ASN A 911 7.28 -15.70 22.36
N ILE A 912 6.94 -16.64 21.49
CA ILE A 912 5.57 -17.07 21.18
C ILE A 912 5.48 -18.55 21.53
N ASN A 913 4.48 -18.94 22.31
CA ASN A 913 4.14 -20.34 22.55
C ASN A 913 2.61 -20.49 22.53
N ALA A 914 2.05 -20.49 21.33
CA ALA A 914 0.62 -20.27 21.13
C ALA A 914 0.05 -21.14 20.00
N THR A 915 -1.25 -21.41 20.09
CA THR A 915 -2.09 -21.94 19.03
C THR A 915 -2.90 -20.78 18.47
N PHE A 916 -2.72 -20.46 17.20
CA PHE A 916 -3.53 -19.49 16.48
C PHE A 916 -4.75 -20.19 15.90
N ASP A 917 -5.93 -19.67 16.24
CA ASP A 917 -7.26 -20.23 15.94
C ASP A 917 -8.26 -19.06 15.89
N ASP A 918 -9.09 -18.98 14.84
CA ASP A 918 -10.06 -17.90 14.63
C ASP A 918 -11.16 -17.88 15.71
N ASP A 919 -11.50 -19.02 16.31
CA ASP A 919 -12.52 -19.16 17.36
C ASP A 919 -11.99 -18.81 18.76
N SER A 920 -10.71 -18.49 18.86
CA SER A 920 -10.07 -18.12 20.13
C SER A 920 -10.19 -16.61 20.43
N PRO A 921 -10.08 -16.18 21.70
CA PRO A 921 -10.02 -14.76 22.04
C PRO A 921 -8.75 -14.09 21.49
N ALA A 922 -8.80 -12.78 21.23
CA ALA A 922 -7.62 -12.01 20.85
C ALA A 922 -6.47 -12.18 21.86
N PHE A 923 -5.22 -12.28 21.38
CA PHE A 923 -4.09 -12.44 22.29
C PHE A 923 -3.85 -11.18 23.14
N THR A 924 -3.53 -11.40 24.41
CA THR A 924 -3.03 -10.36 25.31
C THR A 924 -1.52 -10.50 25.47
N CYS A 925 -0.80 -9.38 25.42
CA CYS A 925 0.65 -9.38 25.54
C CYS A 925 1.10 -9.59 27.00
N SER A 926 1.76 -10.72 27.28
CA SER A 926 2.48 -10.98 28.53
C SER A 926 3.99 -10.73 28.37
N VAL A 927 4.78 -10.95 29.42
CA VAL A 927 6.22 -10.64 29.38
C VAL A 927 7.03 -11.76 28.69
N ASN A 928 6.81 -13.02 29.08
CA ASN A 928 7.49 -14.19 28.53
C ASN A 928 6.78 -15.50 28.97
N PRO A 929 6.23 -16.31 28.05
CA PRO A 929 6.04 -15.99 26.64
C PRO A 929 5.18 -14.73 26.47
N GLY A 930 5.40 -13.99 25.38
CA GLY A 930 4.70 -12.75 25.07
C GLY A 930 3.29 -13.03 24.57
N ILE A 931 3.15 -14.07 23.76
CA ILE A 931 1.88 -14.60 23.27
C ILE A 931 1.83 -16.08 23.65
N SER A 932 0.75 -16.52 24.30
CA SER A 932 0.59 -17.92 24.68
C SER A 932 -0.84 -18.40 24.83
N GLY A 933 -1.02 -19.73 24.79
CA GLY A 933 -2.34 -20.37 24.81
C GLY A 933 -2.99 -20.38 23.43
N SER A 934 -4.29 -20.67 23.37
CA SER A 934 -5.08 -20.53 22.14
C SER A 934 -5.54 -19.08 21.98
N VAL A 935 -5.24 -18.46 20.84
CA VAL A 935 -5.44 -17.04 20.60
C VAL A 935 -5.84 -16.76 19.15
N LYS A 936 -6.63 -15.70 18.94
CA LYS A 936 -6.97 -15.22 17.59
C LYS A 936 -5.73 -14.64 16.89
N PRO A 937 -5.43 -15.02 15.63
CA PRO A 937 -4.44 -14.31 14.81
C PRO A 937 -4.90 -12.90 14.42
N LEU A 938 -3.98 -12.08 13.87
CA LEU A 938 -4.32 -10.73 13.38
C LEU A 938 -5.15 -10.74 12.09
N GLY A 939 -4.82 -11.63 11.15
CA GLY A 939 -5.67 -11.96 9.99
C GLY A 939 -6.51 -13.20 10.26
N SER A 940 -7.51 -13.48 9.42
CA SER A 940 -8.42 -14.63 9.61
C SER A 940 -7.91 -15.90 8.94
N LEU A 941 -7.73 -16.98 9.70
CA LEU A 941 -7.38 -18.31 9.18
C LEU A 941 -8.49 -18.93 8.34
N SER A 942 -9.75 -18.58 8.59
CA SER A 942 -10.90 -18.97 7.76
C SER A 942 -10.80 -18.53 6.30
N SER A 943 -9.89 -17.59 5.98
CA SER A 943 -9.54 -17.22 4.60
C SER A 943 -9.01 -18.41 3.77
N PHE A 944 -8.58 -19.50 4.42
CA PHE A 944 -8.14 -20.72 3.75
C PHE A 944 -9.28 -21.70 3.46
N ASN A 945 -10.47 -21.49 4.04
CA ASN A 945 -11.57 -22.44 3.94
C ASN A 945 -12.05 -22.55 2.48
N GLY A 946 -12.30 -23.78 2.03
CA GLY A 946 -12.62 -24.12 0.65
C GLY A 946 -11.42 -24.25 -0.30
N GLU A 947 -10.22 -23.77 0.08
CA GLU A 947 -9.00 -23.99 -0.72
C GLU A 947 -8.58 -25.46 -0.68
N SER A 948 -7.87 -25.93 -1.72
CA SER A 948 -7.24 -27.24 -1.67
C SER A 948 -6.07 -27.24 -0.68
N ILE A 949 -6.03 -28.24 0.22
CA ILE A 949 -4.92 -28.44 1.14
C ILE A 949 -3.62 -28.88 0.42
N LEU A 950 -3.72 -29.37 -0.83
CA LEU A 950 -2.62 -29.95 -1.59
C LEU A 950 -1.47 -28.97 -1.81
N GLY A 951 -0.26 -29.40 -1.42
CA GLY A 951 0.97 -28.69 -1.74
C GLY A 951 1.68 -28.12 -0.52
N GLU A 952 2.52 -27.12 -0.75
CA GLU A 952 3.41 -26.56 0.27
C GLU A 952 2.76 -25.38 0.99
N TRP A 953 2.49 -25.56 2.28
CA TRP A 953 2.15 -24.50 3.22
C TRP A 953 3.42 -23.88 3.77
N THR A 954 3.56 -22.56 3.63
CA THR A 954 4.79 -21.84 3.97
C THR A 954 4.55 -20.89 5.14
N LEU A 955 5.20 -21.14 6.27
CA LEU A 955 5.34 -20.18 7.35
C LEU A 955 6.55 -19.29 7.07
N GLU A 956 6.34 -17.98 7.01
CA GLU A 956 7.38 -16.96 6.89
C GLU A 956 7.49 -16.18 8.20
N ILE A 957 8.72 -16.02 8.70
CA ILE A 957 9.03 -15.16 9.84
C ILE A 957 10.05 -14.13 9.37
N LYS A 958 9.66 -12.87 9.38
CA LYS A 958 10.53 -11.72 9.13
C LYS A 958 10.88 -11.08 10.46
N ASP A 959 12.17 -10.87 10.68
CA ASP A 959 12.68 -10.01 11.74
C ASP A 959 13.12 -8.69 11.11
N ASN A 960 12.41 -7.62 11.46
CA ASN A 960 12.56 -6.30 10.87
C ASN A 960 13.51 -5.39 11.65
N ALA A 961 14.15 -5.88 12.72
CA ALA A 961 15.10 -5.10 13.52
C ALA A 961 16.50 -5.72 13.51
N PRO A 962 17.57 -4.91 13.49
CA PRO A 962 18.92 -5.43 13.61
C PRO A 962 19.31 -5.61 15.08
N SER A 963 20.17 -6.61 15.36
CA SER A 963 21.03 -6.79 16.55
C SER A 963 20.57 -7.81 17.59
N ASP A 964 19.36 -8.33 17.49
CA ASP A 964 18.90 -9.48 18.28
C ASP A 964 18.20 -10.49 17.37
N GLY A 965 17.97 -11.68 17.90
CA GLY A 965 17.49 -12.81 17.13
C GLY A 965 16.93 -13.89 18.05
N GLY A 966 16.83 -15.10 17.53
CA GLY A 966 16.19 -16.19 18.24
C GLY A 966 16.10 -17.47 17.41
N SER A 967 15.04 -18.25 17.58
CA SER A 967 14.80 -19.44 16.79
C SER A 967 13.33 -19.81 16.71
N LEU A 968 12.93 -20.34 15.55
CA LEU A 968 11.69 -21.09 15.41
C LEU A 968 11.95 -22.52 15.91
N ASN A 969 11.34 -22.89 17.03
CA ASN A 969 11.50 -24.19 17.69
C ASN A 969 10.48 -25.21 17.23
N SER A 970 9.24 -24.77 16.94
CA SER A 970 8.17 -25.63 16.46
C SER A 970 7.22 -24.88 15.53
N PHE A 971 6.82 -25.53 14.45
CA PHE A 971 5.74 -25.12 13.55
C PHE A 971 4.90 -26.36 13.25
N VAL A 972 3.63 -26.32 13.64
CA VAL A 972 2.68 -27.42 13.45
C VAL A 972 1.39 -26.83 12.88
N LEU A 973 0.82 -27.51 11.89
CA LEU A 973 -0.52 -27.25 11.39
C LEU A 973 -1.44 -28.37 11.83
N GLU A 974 -2.54 -28.00 12.49
CA GLU A 974 -3.71 -28.86 12.63
C GLU A 974 -4.69 -28.41 11.54
N ALA A 975 -4.93 -29.28 10.58
CA ALA A 975 -5.76 -28.99 9.42
C ALA A 975 -6.94 -29.95 9.37
N CYS A 976 -8.15 -29.40 9.38
CA CYS A 976 -9.38 -30.14 9.15
C CYS A 976 -9.79 -29.98 7.69
N VAL A 977 -10.21 -31.07 7.06
CA VAL A 977 -10.59 -31.09 5.63
C VAL A 977 -11.93 -31.77 5.44
N GLU A 978 -12.57 -31.46 4.32
CA GLU A 978 -13.77 -32.15 3.83
C GLU A 978 -13.38 -33.52 3.24
N GLY A 979 -13.64 -34.61 3.98
CA GLY A 979 -13.32 -35.97 3.56
C GLY A 979 -12.34 -36.69 4.49
N ASP A 980 -11.93 -37.90 4.13
CA ASP A 980 -10.99 -38.71 4.92
C ASP A 980 -9.55 -38.55 4.42
N PHE A 981 -8.61 -38.27 5.32
CA PHE A 981 -7.19 -38.47 5.03
C PHE A 981 -6.94 -39.93 4.70
N ARG A 982 -6.25 -40.20 3.60
CA ARG A 982 -5.88 -41.56 3.22
C ARG A 982 -4.89 -42.13 4.24
N PRO A 983 -5.01 -43.42 4.60
CA PRO A 983 -4.09 -44.04 5.56
C PRO A 983 -2.68 -44.12 4.98
N ASP A 984 -1.70 -43.65 5.74
CA ASP A 984 -0.26 -43.80 5.52
C ASP A 984 0.36 -44.14 6.90
N ALA A 985 0.33 -45.42 7.27
CA ALA A 985 0.66 -45.86 8.62
C ALA A 985 2.15 -45.71 8.97
N ASP A 986 3.03 -45.70 7.96
CA ASP A 986 4.48 -45.60 8.15
C ASP A 986 5.07 -44.22 7.80
N ASN A 987 4.23 -43.31 7.29
CA ASN A 987 4.51 -41.91 6.95
C ASN A 987 5.63 -41.78 5.90
N ASP A 988 5.63 -42.65 4.90
CA ASP A 988 6.60 -42.61 3.81
C ASP A 988 6.13 -41.75 2.61
N GLY A 989 4.89 -41.27 2.64
CA GLY A 989 4.28 -40.43 1.61
C GLY A 989 3.56 -41.21 0.50
N VAL A 990 3.41 -42.54 0.64
CA VAL A 990 2.62 -43.40 -0.25
C VAL A 990 1.48 -44.03 0.55
N PHE A 991 0.25 -43.89 0.07
CA PHE A 991 -0.93 -44.32 0.82
C PHE A 991 -1.12 -45.85 0.83
N ASP A 992 -1.38 -46.40 2.04
CA ASP A 992 -1.56 -47.83 2.34
C ASP A 992 -2.75 -48.48 1.61
N ASP A 993 -3.73 -47.68 1.20
CA ASP A 993 -4.98 -48.14 0.59
C ASP A 993 -4.89 -48.31 -0.94
N GLY A 994 -3.68 -48.36 -1.51
CA GLY A 994 -3.48 -48.68 -2.91
C GLY A 994 -2.04 -48.94 -3.32
N ASP A 995 -1.26 -47.87 -3.45
CA ASP A 995 0.02 -47.88 -4.16
C ASP A 995 1.18 -48.39 -3.30
N ASP A 996 1.07 -48.36 -1.97
CA ASP A 996 2.09 -48.88 -1.09
C ASP A 996 2.10 -50.42 -1.06
N LEU A 997 3.22 -51.00 -1.51
CA LEU A 997 3.50 -52.44 -1.49
C LEU A 997 4.39 -52.84 -0.30
N CYS A 998 4.82 -51.88 0.52
CA CYS A 998 5.89 -51.98 1.49
C CYS A 998 5.54 -51.49 2.91
N LEU A 999 4.26 -51.40 3.29
CA LEU A 999 3.66 -51.30 4.64
C LEU A 999 4.64 -51.54 5.82
N GLY A 1000 5.35 -50.50 6.25
CA GLY A 1000 6.33 -50.53 7.34
C GLY A 1000 7.72 -50.01 6.97
N THR A 1001 7.85 -49.21 5.93
CA THR A 1001 9.07 -48.48 5.61
C THR A 1001 9.41 -47.50 6.75
N PRO A 1002 10.66 -47.44 7.23
CA PRO A 1002 11.00 -46.51 8.31
C PRO A 1002 10.78 -45.04 7.92
N ALA A 1003 10.08 -44.29 8.76
CA ALA A 1003 9.83 -42.86 8.55
C ALA A 1003 11.12 -42.08 8.20
N GLY A 1004 11.07 -41.29 7.12
CA GLY A 1004 12.19 -40.51 6.59
C GLY A 1004 13.12 -41.26 5.62
N GLN A 1005 12.84 -42.52 5.33
CA GLN A 1005 13.50 -43.28 4.27
C GLN A 1005 12.95 -42.83 2.90
N GLU A 1006 13.82 -42.55 1.92
CA GLU A 1006 13.39 -42.27 0.55
C GLU A 1006 12.74 -43.52 -0.06
N VAL A 1007 11.54 -43.39 -0.61
CA VAL A 1007 10.77 -44.48 -1.21
C VAL A 1007 10.51 -44.26 -2.69
N ASP A 1008 10.25 -45.35 -3.41
CA ASP A 1008 9.72 -45.28 -4.77
C ASP A 1008 8.20 -45.07 -4.78
N ALA A 1009 7.59 -45.02 -5.97
CA ALA A 1009 6.15 -44.85 -6.12
C ALA A 1009 5.31 -46.02 -5.55
N SER A 1010 5.95 -47.05 -5.01
CA SER A 1010 5.31 -48.20 -4.37
C SER A 1010 5.59 -48.28 -2.86
N GLY A 1011 6.06 -47.20 -2.25
CA GLY A 1011 6.39 -47.13 -0.81
C GLY A 1011 7.63 -47.94 -0.42
N CYS A 1012 8.38 -48.45 -1.41
CA CYS A 1012 9.51 -49.32 -1.12
C CYS A 1012 10.82 -48.52 -1.01
N ALA A 1013 11.57 -48.77 0.06
CA ALA A 1013 12.82 -48.08 0.36
C ALA A 1013 13.83 -48.13 -0.79
N ILE A 1014 14.24 -46.95 -1.27
CA ILE A 1014 15.32 -46.76 -2.23
C ILE A 1014 16.64 -46.67 -1.46
N TYR A 1015 17.55 -47.59 -1.75
CA TYR A 1015 18.91 -47.57 -1.19
C TYR A 1015 19.90 -47.09 -2.25
N ARG A 1016 20.42 -45.87 -2.05
CA ARG A 1016 21.47 -45.28 -2.90
C ARG A 1016 22.84 -45.53 -2.29
N PHE A 1017 23.85 -45.71 -3.14
CA PHE A 1017 25.24 -45.69 -2.67
C PHE A 1017 25.58 -44.30 -2.11
N PRO A 1018 26.36 -44.19 -1.02
CA PRO A 1018 26.94 -42.91 -0.63
C PRO A 1018 27.70 -42.29 -1.81
N VAL A 1019 27.57 -40.97 -1.99
CA VAL A 1019 28.22 -40.21 -3.11
C VAL A 1019 29.72 -40.47 -3.24
N GLU A 1020 30.36 -40.87 -2.15
CA GLU A 1020 31.80 -41.13 -2.03
C GLU A 1020 32.18 -42.62 -2.19
N ASN A 1021 31.22 -43.51 -2.51
CA ASN A 1021 31.44 -44.96 -2.44
C ASN A 1021 32.41 -45.49 -3.50
N PHE A 1022 32.43 -44.92 -4.72
CA PHE A 1022 33.30 -45.40 -5.80
C PHE A 1022 34.42 -44.41 -6.11
N ILE A 1023 35.67 -44.87 -6.02
CA ILE A 1023 36.84 -44.13 -6.53
C ILE A 1023 37.13 -44.64 -7.93
N ILE A 1024 36.92 -43.78 -8.94
CA ILE A 1024 37.19 -44.09 -10.35
C ILE A 1024 38.49 -43.39 -10.76
N SER A 1025 39.45 -44.16 -11.26
CA SER A 1025 40.75 -43.65 -11.76
C SER A 1025 40.89 -43.95 -13.25
N LEU A 1026 41.35 -42.95 -14.01
CA LEU A 1026 41.53 -43.02 -15.45
C LEU A 1026 42.99 -42.72 -15.82
N ALA A 1027 43.51 -43.43 -16.81
CA ALA A 1027 44.74 -43.07 -17.50
C ALA A 1027 44.46 -42.92 -19.00
N SER A 1028 44.74 -41.72 -19.52
CA SER A 1028 44.64 -41.39 -20.95
C SER A 1028 45.73 -42.05 -21.79
N GLU A 1029 45.54 -42.08 -23.11
CA GLU A 1029 46.53 -42.67 -24.02
C GLU A 1029 47.85 -41.89 -24.03
N THR A 1030 48.97 -42.61 -24.15
CA THR A 1030 50.30 -41.99 -24.21
C THR A 1030 50.57 -41.29 -25.54
N CYS A 1031 49.94 -41.75 -26.62
CA CYS A 1031 49.96 -41.13 -27.94
C CYS A 1031 48.73 -41.60 -28.73
N ARG A 1032 48.36 -40.86 -29.77
CA ARG A 1032 47.25 -41.19 -30.66
C ARG A 1032 47.33 -42.62 -31.22
N ASP A 1033 46.20 -43.32 -31.17
CA ASP A 1033 46.00 -44.69 -31.68
C ASP A 1033 46.80 -45.80 -30.94
N ASN A 1034 47.36 -45.54 -29.76
CA ASN A 1034 48.10 -46.56 -29.00
C ASN A 1034 47.18 -47.53 -28.25
N ASN A 1035 45.94 -47.14 -27.95
CA ASN A 1035 44.97 -47.88 -27.16
C ASN A 1035 45.56 -48.43 -25.86
N ASP A 1036 46.33 -47.62 -25.12
CA ASP A 1036 46.95 -48.00 -23.83
C ASP A 1036 46.29 -47.32 -22.62
N GLY A 1037 45.14 -46.68 -22.82
CA GLY A 1037 44.36 -46.11 -21.74
C GLY A 1037 43.87 -47.16 -20.73
N SER A 1038 43.55 -46.75 -19.51
CA SER A 1038 43.02 -47.64 -18.49
C SER A 1038 42.03 -46.98 -17.56
N LEU A 1039 41.23 -47.83 -16.92
CA LEU A 1039 40.12 -47.49 -16.05
C LEU A 1039 40.16 -48.42 -14.83
N SER A 1040 40.05 -47.86 -13.63
CA SER A 1040 39.97 -48.62 -12.39
C SER A 1040 38.83 -48.10 -11.52
N ILE A 1041 38.10 -49.00 -10.87
CA ILE A 1041 37.05 -48.69 -9.90
C ILE A 1041 37.39 -49.39 -8.59
N VAL A 1042 37.43 -48.63 -7.50
CA VAL A 1042 37.61 -49.15 -6.14
C VAL A 1042 36.43 -48.70 -5.28
N PRO A 1043 35.57 -49.61 -4.79
CA PRO A 1043 34.49 -49.27 -3.88
C PRO A 1043 34.99 -49.13 -2.43
N LYS A 1044 34.35 -48.30 -1.62
CA LYS A 1044 34.65 -48.14 -0.19
C LYS A 1044 33.87 -49.14 0.67
N LEU A 1045 32.62 -49.44 0.32
CA LEU A 1045 31.82 -50.49 0.97
C LEU A 1045 32.23 -51.88 0.44
N ALA A 1046 32.41 -52.83 1.34
CA ALA A 1046 32.74 -54.21 1.00
C ALA A 1046 31.46 -55.00 0.66
N LEU A 1047 31.04 -54.94 -0.60
CA LEU A 1047 29.86 -55.62 -1.15
C LEU A 1047 30.24 -56.43 -2.39
N ASP A 1048 29.33 -57.28 -2.87
CA ASP A 1048 29.45 -57.89 -4.18
C ASP A 1048 28.84 -56.95 -5.23
N TYR A 1049 29.67 -56.46 -6.15
CA TYR A 1049 29.28 -55.55 -7.22
C TYR A 1049 29.30 -56.21 -8.59
N GLN A 1050 28.51 -55.67 -9.51
CA GLN A 1050 28.61 -55.91 -10.95
C GLN A 1050 28.77 -54.57 -11.66
N VAL A 1051 29.78 -54.48 -12.54
CA VAL A 1051 29.95 -53.33 -13.43
C VAL A 1051 29.65 -53.71 -14.87
N VAL A 1052 28.95 -52.82 -15.56
CA VAL A 1052 28.79 -52.82 -17.01
C VAL A 1052 29.56 -51.62 -17.56
N VAL A 1053 30.56 -51.87 -18.40
CA VAL A 1053 31.30 -50.82 -19.13
C VAL A 1053 30.92 -50.90 -20.61
N SER A 1054 30.34 -49.84 -21.14
CA SER A 1054 29.91 -49.76 -22.53
C SER A 1054 30.41 -48.47 -23.20
N GLY A 1055 30.75 -48.50 -24.48
CA GLY A 1055 31.25 -47.32 -25.21
C GLY A 1055 32.43 -47.66 -26.12
N ASN A 1056 32.61 -46.88 -27.19
CA ASN A 1056 33.67 -47.06 -28.19
C ASN A 1056 33.80 -48.52 -28.72
N GLY A 1057 32.67 -49.19 -28.96
CA GLY A 1057 32.62 -50.58 -29.43
C GLY A 1057 32.83 -51.67 -28.36
N LEU A 1058 33.10 -51.29 -27.11
CA LEU A 1058 33.18 -52.19 -25.96
C LEU A 1058 31.80 -52.32 -25.28
N ASN A 1059 31.44 -53.53 -24.85
CA ASN A 1059 30.35 -53.80 -23.90
C ASN A 1059 30.76 -54.99 -23.02
N LEU A 1060 31.14 -54.71 -21.78
CA LEU A 1060 31.71 -55.66 -20.83
C LEU A 1060 30.89 -55.65 -19.54
N THR A 1061 30.45 -56.82 -19.08
CA THR A 1061 29.86 -56.99 -17.75
C THR A 1061 30.76 -57.87 -16.89
N GLN A 1062 31.11 -57.41 -15.70
CA GLN A 1062 31.97 -58.17 -14.79
C GLN A 1062 31.61 -57.93 -13.32
N ASN A 1063 31.67 -58.99 -12.52
CA ASN A 1063 31.50 -58.90 -11.07
C ASN A 1063 32.84 -58.65 -10.36
N PHE A 1064 32.83 -57.83 -9.32
CA PHE A 1064 33.99 -57.53 -8.48
C PHE A 1064 33.57 -57.19 -7.05
N SER A 1065 34.44 -57.42 -6.08
CA SER A 1065 34.18 -57.10 -4.67
C SER A 1065 35.22 -56.17 -4.04
N ASN A 1066 36.45 -56.14 -4.60
CA ASN A 1066 37.55 -55.29 -4.10
C ASN A 1066 37.92 -54.16 -5.06
N ALA A 1067 38.17 -54.48 -6.34
CA ALA A 1067 38.47 -53.49 -7.36
C ALA A 1067 38.20 -54.08 -8.73
N PHE A 1068 37.77 -53.24 -9.67
CA PHE A 1068 37.68 -53.55 -11.09
C PHE A 1068 38.77 -52.78 -11.83
N ASN A 1069 39.48 -53.45 -12.74
CA ASN A 1069 40.53 -52.82 -13.54
C ASN A 1069 40.40 -53.26 -14.99
N LEU A 1070 40.41 -52.29 -15.91
CA LEU A 1070 40.31 -52.48 -17.33
C LEU A 1070 41.39 -51.65 -18.02
N ALA A 1071 42.22 -52.27 -18.86
CA ALA A 1071 43.34 -51.63 -19.55
C ALA A 1071 43.27 -51.87 -21.05
N ASN A 1072 44.11 -51.14 -21.79
CA ASN A 1072 44.15 -51.09 -23.25
C ASN A 1072 42.90 -50.47 -23.89
N LEU A 1073 42.41 -49.39 -23.30
CA LEU A 1073 41.30 -48.62 -23.81
C LEU A 1073 41.80 -47.60 -24.83
N GLY A 1074 41.05 -47.47 -25.93
CA GLY A 1074 41.22 -46.39 -26.88
C GLY A 1074 40.60 -45.09 -26.39
N SER A 1075 40.99 -43.98 -27.00
CA SER A 1075 40.46 -42.66 -26.71
C SER A 1075 39.00 -42.60 -27.12
N GLY A 1076 38.17 -42.06 -26.24
CA GLY A 1076 36.72 -42.11 -26.39
C GLY A 1076 36.00 -42.10 -25.04
N THR A 1077 34.66 -42.03 -25.13
CA THR A 1077 33.77 -42.01 -23.97
C THR A 1077 33.26 -43.41 -23.66
N TYR A 1078 33.29 -43.77 -22.38
CA TYR A 1078 32.80 -45.03 -21.83
C TYR A 1078 31.79 -44.74 -20.73
N THR A 1079 30.64 -45.40 -20.75
CA THR A 1079 29.63 -45.40 -19.69
C THR A 1079 29.88 -46.59 -18.78
N LEU A 1080 30.01 -46.35 -17.48
CA LEU A 1080 30.10 -47.38 -16.46
C LEU A 1080 28.85 -47.38 -15.61
N CYS A 1081 28.17 -48.51 -15.51
CA CYS A 1081 27.03 -48.71 -14.62
C CYS A 1081 27.39 -49.79 -13.59
N VAL A 1082 27.34 -49.45 -12.31
CA VAL A 1082 27.67 -50.35 -11.20
C VAL A 1082 26.41 -50.64 -10.39
N THR A 1083 26.09 -51.92 -10.23
CA THR A 1083 25.08 -52.42 -9.29
C THR A 1083 25.76 -53.15 -8.15
N GLY A 1084 25.13 -53.23 -6.98
CA GLY A 1084 25.68 -53.94 -5.82
C GLY A 1084 24.61 -54.34 -4.82
N THR A 1085 24.89 -55.42 -4.08
CA THR A 1085 24.02 -55.94 -3.04
C THR A 1085 24.84 -56.47 -1.87
N ASP A 1086 24.29 -56.35 -0.65
CA ASP A 1086 24.84 -57.00 0.55
C ASP A 1086 24.22 -58.39 0.81
N GLY A 1087 23.38 -58.86 -0.11
CA GLY A 1087 22.63 -60.12 0.00
C GLY A 1087 21.21 -59.96 0.55
N VAL A 1088 20.84 -58.79 1.07
CA VAL A 1088 19.48 -58.48 1.56
C VAL A 1088 18.94 -57.20 0.90
N ILE A 1089 19.78 -56.18 0.76
CA ILE A 1089 19.47 -54.89 0.13
C ILE A 1089 20.09 -54.85 -1.26
N ALA A 1090 19.30 -54.47 -2.27
CA ALA A 1090 19.77 -54.16 -3.61
C ALA A 1090 19.88 -52.65 -3.75
N TYR A 1091 21.08 -52.14 -4.00
CA TYR A 1091 21.29 -50.72 -4.21
C TYR A 1091 20.94 -50.33 -5.64
N GLN A 1092 20.43 -49.10 -5.81
CA GLN A 1092 20.13 -48.56 -7.13
C GLN A 1092 21.41 -48.48 -7.98
N GLU A 1093 21.26 -48.75 -9.30
CA GLU A 1093 22.36 -48.70 -10.26
C GLU A 1093 23.00 -47.30 -10.30
N TYR A 1094 24.33 -47.26 -10.19
CA TYR A 1094 25.12 -46.04 -10.30
C TYR A 1094 25.81 -45.99 -11.67
N CYS A 1095 25.37 -45.10 -12.55
CA CYS A 1095 25.96 -44.91 -13.88
C CYS A 1095 26.73 -43.59 -13.99
N VAL A 1096 27.90 -43.63 -14.63
CA VAL A 1096 28.72 -42.44 -14.92
C VAL A 1096 29.44 -42.58 -16.26
N GLU A 1097 29.60 -41.47 -16.99
CA GLU A 1097 30.41 -41.43 -18.21
C GLU A 1097 31.82 -40.94 -17.89
N VAL A 1098 32.82 -41.64 -18.45
CA VAL A 1098 34.24 -41.27 -18.35
C VAL A 1098 34.86 -41.16 -19.72
N GLN A 1099 35.89 -40.34 -19.85
CA GLN A 1099 36.56 -40.08 -21.11
C GLN A 1099 38.05 -40.41 -21.02
N ILE A 1100 38.54 -41.26 -21.94
CA ILE A 1100 39.96 -41.49 -22.18
C ILE A 1100 40.40 -40.55 -23.31
N THR A 1101 41.45 -39.75 -23.11
CA THR A 1101 41.88 -38.71 -24.07
C THR A 1101 43.21 -39.07 -24.78
N GLU A 1102 43.58 -38.34 -25.84
CA GLU A 1102 44.86 -38.47 -26.56
C GLU A 1102 45.54 -37.09 -26.83
N PRO A 1103 46.87 -36.99 -27.01
CA PRO A 1103 47.57 -35.73 -27.30
C PRO A 1103 47.23 -35.10 -28.68
N SER A 1104 47.20 -33.75 -28.77
CA SER A 1104 46.91 -32.99 -30.01
C SER A 1104 48.07 -32.93 -31.02
N ALA A 1105 47.82 -32.65 -32.31
CA ALA A 1105 48.85 -32.56 -33.35
C ALA A 1105 49.49 -31.15 -33.48
N LEU A 1106 50.76 -31.06 -33.93
CA LEU A 1106 51.48 -29.81 -34.18
C LEU A 1106 50.97 -29.09 -35.43
N ASN A 1107 50.70 -27.79 -35.30
CA ASN A 1107 50.32 -26.88 -36.39
C ASN A 1107 51.19 -25.62 -36.37
N VAL A 1108 51.71 -25.20 -37.53
CA VAL A 1108 52.63 -24.05 -37.66
C VAL A 1108 52.28 -23.23 -38.91
N THR A 1109 52.23 -21.91 -38.78
CA THR A 1109 52.04 -20.96 -39.90
C THR A 1109 53.16 -19.92 -39.95
N SER A 1110 53.59 -19.53 -41.16
CA SER A 1110 54.71 -18.60 -41.38
C SER A 1110 54.35 -17.37 -42.24
N LYS A 1111 55.02 -16.23 -42.00
CA LYS A 1111 54.83 -14.97 -42.75
C LYS A 1111 56.14 -14.18 -42.90
N ILE A 1112 56.48 -13.77 -44.12
CA ILE A 1112 57.74 -13.04 -44.43
C ILE A 1112 57.50 -11.52 -44.49
N ALA A 1113 58.45 -10.73 -43.97
CA ALA A 1113 58.43 -9.26 -44.03
C ALA A 1113 58.58 -8.72 -45.46
N ALA A 1114 58.06 -7.52 -45.72
CA ALA A 1114 57.97 -6.94 -47.07
C ALA A 1114 59.34 -6.68 -47.75
N ASP A 1115 60.40 -6.48 -46.98
CA ASP A 1115 61.77 -6.31 -47.47
C ASP A 1115 62.54 -7.64 -47.63
N GLY A 1116 61.92 -8.77 -47.26
CA GLY A 1116 62.47 -10.11 -47.33
C GLY A 1116 63.49 -10.45 -46.24
N SER A 1117 63.67 -9.60 -45.23
CA SER A 1117 64.73 -9.75 -44.21
C SER A 1117 64.33 -10.59 -42.99
N GLN A 1118 63.04 -10.80 -42.73
CA GLN A 1118 62.53 -11.47 -41.52
C GLN A 1118 61.35 -12.40 -41.81
N ILE A 1119 61.13 -13.40 -40.95
CA ILE A 1119 59.98 -14.31 -40.91
C ILE A 1119 59.34 -14.35 -39.52
N THR A 1120 58.02 -14.37 -39.46
CA THR A 1120 57.23 -14.58 -38.23
C THR A 1120 56.55 -15.94 -38.29
N LEU A 1121 56.58 -16.70 -37.20
CA LEU A 1121 55.99 -18.03 -37.02
C LEU A 1121 54.96 -18.01 -35.92
N GLU A 1122 53.81 -18.65 -36.14
CA GLU A 1122 52.77 -18.93 -35.14
C GLU A 1122 52.58 -20.45 -35.02
N MET A 1123 52.55 -21.00 -33.80
CA MET A 1123 52.65 -22.43 -33.50
C MET A 1123 51.62 -22.85 -32.44
N ASN A 1124 50.98 -24.01 -32.64
CA ASN A 1124 50.02 -24.63 -31.72
C ASN A 1124 50.17 -26.16 -31.72
N GLY A 1125 49.76 -26.84 -30.65
CA GLY A 1125 49.75 -28.30 -30.54
C GLY A 1125 50.77 -28.87 -29.56
N GLY A 1126 51.73 -28.08 -29.07
CA GLY A 1126 52.68 -28.49 -28.04
C GLY A 1126 52.85 -27.44 -26.93
N LEU A 1127 53.43 -27.84 -25.79
CA LEU A 1127 53.83 -26.90 -24.74
C LEU A 1127 55.25 -26.36 -24.96
N PHE A 1128 56.07 -27.07 -25.74
CA PHE A 1128 57.46 -26.76 -25.98
C PHE A 1128 57.82 -27.02 -27.46
N TYR A 1129 58.44 -26.03 -28.11
CA TYR A 1129 58.77 -26.07 -29.54
C TYR A 1129 60.27 -25.92 -29.76
N THR A 1130 60.81 -26.68 -30.72
CA THR A 1130 62.16 -26.51 -31.26
C THR A 1130 62.04 -26.00 -32.69
N ILE A 1131 62.59 -24.80 -32.95
CA ILE A 1131 62.61 -24.14 -34.26
C ILE A 1131 64.05 -24.10 -34.77
N GLU A 1132 64.29 -24.61 -35.97
CA GLU A 1132 65.60 -24.65 -36.62
C GLU A 1132 65.57 -23.81 -37.91
N LEU A 1133 66.37 -22.75 -37.97
CA LEU A 1133 66.53 -21.90 -39.16
C LEU A 1133 68.00 -21.97 -39.64
N ASN A 1134 68.21 -22.41 -40.88
CA ASN A 1134 69.53 -22.56 -41.52
C ASN A 1134 70.53 -23.43 -40.73
N GLY A 1135 70.04 -24.41 -39.98
CA GLY A 1135 70.87 -25.28 -39.14
C GLY A 1135 71.18 -24.72 -37.75
N VAL A 1136 70.58 -23.59 -37.37
CA VAL A 1136 70.63 -23.05 -36.01
C VAL A 1136 69.27 -23.26 -35.33
N ALA A 1137 69.27 -24.04 -34.25
CA ALA A 1137 68.07 -24.36 -33.49
C ALA A 1137 67.90 -23.43 -32.28
N ILE A 1138 66.67 -23.02 -32.03
CA ILE A 1138 66.21 -22.35 -30.82
C ILE A 1138 65.05 -23.15 -30.21
N GLN A 1139 64.89 -23.05 -28.91
CA GLN A 1139 63.78 -23.67 -28.18
C GLN A 1139 62.95 -22.61 -27.50
N THR A 1140 61.63 -22.78 -27.49
CA THR A 1140 60.69 -21.79 -26.97
C THR A 1140 59.40 -22.44 -26.48
N GLU A 1141 58.80 -21.83 -25.46
CA GLU A 1141 57.43 -22.10 -25.01
C GLU A 1141 56.43 -21.09 -25.62
N GLU A 1142 56.93 -19.99 -26.19
CA GLU A 1142 56.12 -18.99 -26.87
C GLU A 1142 55.49 -19.54 -28.15
N SER A 1143 54.20 -19.27 -28.35
CA SER A 1143 53.45 -19.68 -29.53
C SER A 1143 53.73 -18.80 -30.76
N THR A 1144 54.44 -17.68 -30.63
CA THR A 1144 54.80 -16.80 -31.75
C THR A 1144 56.27 -16.35 -31.69
N VAL A 1145 57.00 -16.47 -32.80
CA VAL A 1145 58.43 -16.12 -32.87
C VAL A 1145 58.78 -15.38 -34.16
N VAL A 1146 59.67 -14.38 -34.09
CA VAL A 1146 60.21 -13.64 -35.25
C VAL A 1146 61.70 -13.95 -35.42
N LEU A 1147 62.13 -14.28 -36.65
CA LEU A 1147 63.50 -14.65 -36.99
C LEU A 1147 64.02 -13.85 -38.19
N ASP A 1148 65.31 -13.51 -38.19
CA ASP A 1148 66.00 -12.87 -39.32
C ASP A 1148 66.39 -13.91 -40.38
N LEU A 1149 66.21 -13.57 -41.67
CA LEU A 1149 66.57 -14.40 -42.82
C LEU A 1149 67.92 -13.99 -43.40
N ASP A 1150 68.75 -14.99 -43.73
CA ASP A 1150 70.00 -14.78 -44.45
C ASP A 1150 69.77 -14.54 -45.94
N LYS A 1151 70.71 -13.84 -46.59
CA LYS A 1151 70.71 -13.64 -48.04
C LYS A 1151 70.93 -14.98 -48.76
N GLY A 1152 69.98 -15.38 -49.61
CA GLY A 1152 70.00 -16.65 -50.33
C GLY A 1152 68.82 -17.55 -49.96
N LEU A 1153 69.04 -18.87 -49.99
CA LEU A 1153 68.03 -19.87 -49.60
C LEU A 1153 68.13 -20.12 -48.09
N ASN A 1154 67.01 -20.00 -47.40
CA ASN A 1154 66.84 -20.30 -45.99
C ASN A 1154 66.00 -21.57 -45.83
N THR A 1155 66.28 -22.40 -44.83
CA THR A 1155 65.51 -23.63 -44.53
C THR A 1155 65.03 -23.58 -43.09
N LEU A 1156 63.73 -23.73 -42.87
CA LEU A 1156 63.04 -23.67 -41.58
C LEU A 1156 62.46 -25.05 -41.22
N LYS A 1157 62.59 -25.45 -39.95
CA LYS A 1157 62.00 -26.67 -39.39
C LYS A 1157 61.46 -26.42 -37.98
N VAL A 1158 60.27 -26.93 -37.64
CA VAL A 1158 59.64 -26.78 -36.32
C VAL A 1158 59.07 -28.12 -35.84
N PHE A 1159 59.35 -28.52 -34.60
CA PHE A 1159 58.81 -29.75 -33.97
C PHE A 1159 58.72 -29.64 -32.44
N THR A 1160 57.96 -30.53 -31.79
CA THR A 1160 57.77 -30.54 -30.33
C THR A 1160 58.59 -31.63 -29.64
N ASP A 1161 58.54 -31.67 -28.30
CA ASP A 1161 59.14 -32.70 -27.45
C ASP A 1161 58.39 -34.04 -27.50
N ILE A 1162 57.15 -34.06 -27.99
CA ILE A 1162 56.35 -35.27 -28.21
C ILE A 1162 56.51 -35.73 -29.67
N PRO A 1163 57.25 -36.83 -29.94
CA PRO A 1163 57.61 -37.21 -31.31
C PRO A 1163 56.44 -37.47 -32.25
N CYS A 1164 55.27 -37.84 -31.71
CA CYS A 1164 54.10 -38.19 -32.52
C CYS A 1164 53.21 -37.00 -32.91
N GLN A 1165 53.55 -35.77 -32.51
CA GLN A 1165 52.79 -34.57 -32.90
C GLN A 1165 53.14 -34.04 -34.30
N GLY A 1166 54.25 -34.52 -34.90
CA GLY A 1166 54.67 -34.17 -36.26
C GLY A 1166 55.77 -33.09 -36.33
N VAL A 1167 56.20 -32.78 -37.55
CA VAL A 1167 57.28 -31.82 -37.87
C VAL A 1167 56.83 -30.94 -39.04
N TYR A 1168 57.02 -29.63 -38.93
CA TYR A 1168 56.80 -28.65 -40.01
C TYR A 1168 58.14 -28.26 -40.65
N GLU A 1169 58.23 -28.21 -41.99
CA GLU A 1169 59.45 -27.81 -42.74
C GLU A 1169 59.13 -26.90 -43.93
N GLU A 1170 59.95 -25.86 -44.16
CA GLU A 1170 59.76 -24.87 -45.24
C GLU A 1170 61.09 -24.31 -45.80
N GLN A 1171 61.12 -23.89 -47.09
CA GLN A 1171 62.29 -23.26 -47.73
C GLN A 1171 61.97 -21.86 -48.31
N ILE A 1172 62.81 -20.86 -48.04
CA ILE A 1172 62.54 -19.43 -48.30
C ILE A 1172 63.72 -18.76 -49.06
N ARG A 1173 63.49 -17.91 -50.08
CA ARG A 1173 64.57 -17.30 -50.91
C ARG A 1173 64.62 -15.76 -50.87
N PHE A 1174 65.81 -15.17 -50.72
CA PHE A 1174 66.05 -13.72 -50.64
C PHE A 1174 67.25 -13.23 -51.52
N TYR A 1175 67.06 -12.29 -52.50
CA TYR A 1175 68.10 -11.78 -53.44
C TYR A 1175 68.09 -10.24 -53.64
N ILE A 1176 69.23 -9.62 -54.04
CA ILE A 1176 69.45 -8.14 -54.08
C ILE A 1176 69.62 -7.50 -55.49
N LYS A 1177 69.80 -8.27 -56.60
CA LYS A 1177 69.95 -7.75 -57.99
C LYS A 1177 69.38 -8.71 -59.06
N PRO A 1178 69.01 -8.23 -60.27
CA PRO A 1178 68.49 -9.06 -61.37
C PRO A 1178 69.43 -10.18 -61.87
N VAL A 1179 68.93 -11.42 -61.97
CA VAL A 1179 69.68 -12.60 -62.46
C VAL A 1179 68.99 -13.19 -63.69
N VAL A 1180 69.76 -13.51 -64.75
CA VAL A 1180 69.21 -14.12 -65.99
C VAL A 1180 69.54 -15.61 -66.11
N TYR A 1181 68.55 -16.43 -66.47
CA TYR A 1181 68.69 -17.87 -66.67
C TYR A 1181 67.64 -18.41 -67.66
N PRO A 1182 67.97 -19.37 -68.55
CA PRO A 1182 69.31 -19.90 -68.82
C PRO A 1182 70.16 -18.90 -69.62
N ASN A 1183 71.49 -19.00 -69.46
CA ASN A 1183 72.45 -18.18 -70.19
C ASN A 1183 73.77 -18.95 -70.35
N PRO A 1184 74.12 -19.51 -71.53
CA PRO A 1184 73.53 -19.22 -72.84
C PRO A 1184 72.07 -19.68 -73.00
N VAL A 1185 71.31 -18.98 -73.84
CA VAL A 1185 69.89 -19.18 -74.08
C VAL A 1185 69.62 -19.60 -75.51
N LYS A 1186 68.70 -20.55 -75.69
CA LYS A 1186 68.09 -20.80 -77.00
C LYS A 1186 66.96 -19.81 -77.18
N ASP A 1187 65.71 -20.16 -76.95
CA ASP A 1187 64.66 -19.26 -77.40
C ASP A 1187 64.30 -18.22 -76.34
N ILE A 1188 64.07 -18.67 -75.11
CA ILE A 1188 63.51 -17.82 -74.06
C ILE A 1188 64.46 -17.72 -72.87
N VAL A 1189 64.77 -16.50 -72.44
CA VAL A 1189 65.54 -16.21 -71.22
C VAL A 1189 64.63 -15.65 -70.14
N GLN A 1190 64.76 -16.16 -68.91
CA GLN A 1190 64.06 -15.62 -67.75
C GLN A 1190 64.97 -14.68 -66.97
N VAL A 1191 64.41 -13.59 -66.45
CA VAL A 1191 65.08 -12.58 -65.65
C VAL A 1191 64.37 -12.51 -64.30
N TYR A 1192 65.07 -12.92 -63.24
CA TYR A 1192 64.57 -12.90 -61.87
C TYR A 1192 64.95 -11.58 -61.21
N LEU A 1193 63.95 -10.77 -60.87
CA LEU A 1193 64.06 -9.39 -60.39
C LEU A 1193 63.81 -9.22 -58.88
N GLY A 1194 63.35 -10.27 -58.19
CA GLY A 1194 62.92 -10.22 -56.78
C GLY A 1194 61.41 -9.98 -56.63
N THR A 1195 60.89 -9.93 -55.41
CA THR A 1195 59.44 -9.97 -55.09
C THR A 1195 58.64 -8.69 -55.39
N GLN A 1196 59.26 -7.67 -55.99
CA GLN A 1196 58.62 -6.38 -56.30
C GLN A 1196 57.85 -6.43 -57.64
N GLN A 1197 56.58 -6.01 -57.65
CA GLN A 1197 55.76 -5.87 -58.86
C GLN A 1197 55.77 -4.42 -59.36
N GLU A 1198 56.80 -4.04 -60.13
CA GLU A 1198 56.84 -2.76 -60.85
C GLU A 1198 57.00 -2.99 -62.35
N GLU A 1199 56.52 -2.05 -63.18
CA GLU A 1199 56.75 -2.13 -64.62
C GLU A 1199 58.22 -1.86 -64.94
N VAL A 1200 58.90 -2.85 -65.52
CA VAL A 1200 60.32 -2.74 -65.85
C VAL A 1200 60.49 -2.72 -67.35
N THR A 1201 61.17 -1.69 -67.85
CA THR A 1201 61.51 -1.56 -69.26
C THR A 1201 62.79 -2.33 -69.54
N VAL A 1202 62.68 -3.38 -70.35
CA VAL A 1202 63.82 -4.18 -70.81
C VAL A 1202 64.20 -3.82 -72.23
N ARG A 1203 65.45 -3.42 -72.42
CA ARG A 1203 66.03 -3.07 -73.72
C ARG A 1203 67.10 -4.06 -74.12
N VAL A 1204 67.05 -4.55 -75.35
CA VAL A 1204 68.00 -5.51 -75.92
C VAL A 1204 68.96 -4.80 -76.87
N PHE A 1205 70.25 -5.01 -76.67
CA PHE A 1205 71.32 -4.48 -77.51
C PHE A 1205 72.19 -5.62 -78.05
N SER A 1206 72.68 -5.51 -79.29
CA SER A 1206 73.69 -6.42 -79.84
C SER A 1206 75.07 -6.16 -79.23
N ALA A 1207 76.01 -7.10 -79.42
CA ALA A 1207 77.36 -7.01 -78.87
C ALA A 1207 78.16 -5.77 -79.30
N ASP A 1208 77.88 -5.19 -80.47
CA ASP A 1208 78.45 -3.94 -80.97
C ASP A 1208 77.72 -2.68 -80.49
N GLY A 1209 76.72 -2.83 -79.60
CA GLY A 1209 75.99 -1.75 -78.95
C GLY A 1209 74.79 -1.23 -79.74
N ARG A 1210 74.40 -1.88 -80.85
CA ARG A 1210 73.22 -1.48 -81.62
C ARG A 1210 71.94 -1.87 -80.87
N TYR A 1211 71.03 -0.92 -80.72
CA TYR A 1211 69.72 -1.17 -80.14
C TYR A 1211 68.88 -2.09 -81.04
N ILE A 1212 68.23 -3.09 -80.45
CA ILE A 1212 67.42 -4.09 -81.16
C ILE A 1212 65.94 -3.90 -80.84
N SER A 1213 65.58 -3.91 -79.57
CA SER A 1213 64.19 -3.81 -79.11
C SER A 1213 64.08 -3.29 -77.67
N SER A 1214 62.90 -2.82 -77.29
CA SER A 1214 62.55 -2.40 -75.93
C SER A 1214 61.10 -2.80 -75.68
N ASN A 1215 60.85 -3.42 -74.53
CA ASN A 1215 59.51 -3.73 -74.04
C ASN A 1215 59.41 -3.35 -72.56
N SER A 1216 58.31 -2.70 -72.19
CA SER A 1216 57.94 -2.49 -70.79
C SER A 1216 57.05 -3.64 -70.34
N ILE A 1217 57.44 -4.34 -69.28
CA ILE A 1217 56.82 -5.58 -68.83
C ILE A 1217 56.63 -5.53 -67.31
N LEU A 1218 55.43 -5.86 -66.83
CA LEU A 1218 55.19 -6.13 -65.40
C LEU A 1218 55.61 -7.58 -65.09
N PRO A 1219 56.54 -7.83 -64.17
CA PRO A 1219 56.97 -9.19 -63.81
C PRO A 1219 55.87 -9.94 -63.05
N LEU A 1220 55.62 -11.20 -63.44
CA LEU A 1220 54.79 -12.13 -62.67
C LEU A 1220 55.67 -12.87 -61.66
N ASN A 1221 55.34 -12.76 -60.37
CA ASN A 1221 56.10 -13.32 -59.25
C ASN A 1221 57.61 -12.98 -59.30
N GLY A 1222 57.93 -11.76 -59.73
CA GLY A 1222 59.32 -11.29 -59.78
C GLY A 1222 60.14 -11.84 -60.94
N ILE A 1223 59.51 -12.41 -61.97
CA ILE A 1223 60.19 -12.99 -63.13
C ILE A 1223 59.68 -12.34 -64.42
N ILE A 1224 60.60 -11.94 -65.30
CA ILE A 1224 60.32 -11.53 -66.68
C ILE A 1224 60.80 -12.62 -67.61
N SER A 1225 59.96 -13.05 -68.55
CA SER A 1225 60.34 -14.00 -69.60
C SER A 1225 60.48 -13.25 -70.93
N LEU A 1226 61.66 -13.32 -71.55
CA LEU A 1226 61.97 -12.65 -72.81
C LEU A 1226 62.25 -13.68 -73.89
N ASP A 1227 61.46 -13.64 -74.96
CA ASP A 1227 61.68 -14.44 -76.15
C ASP A 1227 62.71 -13.76 -77.07
N LEU A 1228 63.84 -14.41 -77.25
CA LEU A 1228 64.95 -14.00 -78.10
C LEU A 1228 65.09 -14.89 -79.34
N SER A 1229 64.11 -15.75 -79.63
CA SER A 1229 64.13 -16.69 -80.77
C SER A 1229 64.36 -16.02 -82.12
N SER A 1230 63.86 -14.79 -82.32
CA SER A 1230 64.05 -14.03 -83.56
C SER A 1230 65.47 -13.49 -83.75
N LEU A 1231 66.33 -13.57 -82.73
CA LEU A 1231 67.70 -13.06 -82.78
C LEU A 1231 68.66 -14.16 -83.22
N SER A 1232 69.58 -13.82 -84.12
CA SER A 1232 70.65 -14.73 -84.55
C SER A 1232 71.59 -15.07 -83.41
N THR A 1233 72.20 -16.26 -83.43
CA THR A 1233 73.25 -16.69 -82.49
C THR A 1233 74.30 -15.60 -82.27
N GLY A 1234 74.57 -15.24 -81.03
CA GLY A 1234 75.43 -14.10 -80.70
C GLY A 1234 75.27 -13.59 -79.26
N ILE A 1235 76.05 -12.57 -78.89
CA ILE A 1235 75.97 -11.97 -77.55
C ILE A 1235 75.04 -10.75 -77.60
N TYR A 1236 74.14 -10.67 -76.63
CA TYR A 1236 73.20 -9.57 -76.43
C TYR A 1236 73.32 -9.03 -75.00
N TYR A 1237 72.99 -7.75 -74.81
CA TYR A 1237 72.91 -7.14 -73.49
C TYR A 1237 71.48 -6.68 -73.24
N LEU A 1238 70.90 -7.19 -72.15
CA LEU A 1238 69.58 -6.79 -71.65
C LEU A 1238 69.77 -5.72 -70.59
N LYS A 1239 69.29 -4.51 -70.86
CA LYS A 1239 69.28 -3.40 -69.90
C LYS A 1239 67.87 -3.24 -69.33
N TYR A 1240 67.76 -3.23 -68.01
CA TYR A 1240 66.50 -3.11 -67.26
C TYR A 1240 66.45 -1.74 -66.60
N GLU A 1241 65.37 -1.00 -66.80
CA GLU A 1241 65.09 0.29 -66.15
C GLU A 1241 63.64 0.31 -65.63
N GLY A 1242 63.51 0.39 -64.31
CA GLY A 1242 62.29 0.58 -63.52
C GLY A 1242 62.53 1.60 -62.40
N ILE A 1243 61.55 1.76 -61.49
CA ILE A 1243 61.62 2.75 -60.39
C ILE A 1243 62.68 2.33 -59.38
N THR A 1244 62.68 1.06 -58.98
CA THR A 1244 63.60 0.49 -57.98
C THR A 1244 64.61 -0.47 -58.60
N ILE A 1245 64.32 -0.99 -59.81
CA ILE A 1245 65.16 -1.97 -60.51
C ILE A 1245 65.92 -1.28 -61.65
N ASN A 1246 67.24 -1.25 -61.58
CA ASN A 1246 68.08 -0.75 -62.67
C ASN A 1246 69.33 -1.62 -62.84
N GLY A 1247 69.63 -2.08 -64.05
CA GLY A 1247 70.74 -3.00 -64.26
C GLY A 1247 70.96 -3.42 -65.70
N THR A 1248 72.03 -4.16 -65.97
CA THR A 1248 72.30 -4.74 -67.29
C THR A 1248 72.85 -6.14 -67.12
N SER A 1249 72.27 -7.11 -67.83
CA SER A 1249 72.76 -8.49 -67.88
C SER A 1249 73.20 -8.85 -69.31
N LYS A 1250 74.35 -9.49 -69.40
CA LYS A 1250 74.81 -10.10 -70.65
C LYS A 1250 74.07 -11.42 -70.87
N VAL A 1251 73.55 -11.65 -72.07
CA VAL A 1251 72.94 -12.89 -72.50
C VAL A 1251 73.65 -13.41 -73.76
N ILE A 1252 73.93 -14.70 -73.80
CA ILE A 1252 74.56 -15.38 -74.94
C ILE A 1252 73.45 -16.18 -75.63
N LYS A 1253 73.04 -15.79 -76.84
CA LYS A 1253 72.09 -16.54 -77.67
C LYS A 1253 72.85 -17.63 -78.42
N GLU A 1254 72.47 -18.87 -78.21
CA GLU A 1254 72.89 -20.04 -79.01
C GLU A 1254 72.06 -20.19 -80.29
#